data_AF-A0A1Y4BYS2-F1
#
_entry.id   AF-A0A1Y4BYS2-F1
#
_cell.length_a   1.000
_cell.length_b   1.000
_cell.length_c   1.000
_cell.angle_alpha   90.00
_cell.angle_beta   90.00
_cell.angle_gamma   90.00
#
_symmetry.space_group_name_H-M   'P 1'
#
loop_
_entity.id
_entity.type
_entity.pdbx_description
1 polymer ?
#
loop_
_entity_poly.entity_id
_entity_poly.type
_entity_poly.pdbx_seq_one_letter_code
_entity_poly.pdbx_strand_id
1 'polypeptide(L)'
;MKKAAGKLLSLLLSAAMLSALALPASAAEETGATEDGVVILYTNDVHTYIDNNVGEGNENGLTYSKVAALKDSYDNALLLDAGDHIQGTAYGSMDKGETIIKLMNAAGYDAATLGNHEFDYGMEGCMQAIEWADYPYLSCNFYHEKDGVAGDPVLDSYKVFEVDGVKIAIVGITTPESFTKSTPSYFQDENGNYIYGIAGGEDGSALYAAVQEAVDAASKEADYVVALGHLGVDASSKPWTSEEVIANTTGLDAFIDGHSHSTVEMKEVADKNGDTVVLTQTGSYLNAVGQMTIAADGTITTKLLSGEDLAEVTPDADVKAIEDAWVAEINTQLGQVIGHISDTLDNYDADGNRLVRKQETNTGDFAADALYYLFDNMDLDVDVAIMNGGGIRNEAITGDISYLTCKSIHTFGNVACLQTVTGQQLLDALEWGAKDATADGSVENGGFLQVSGLKYTINTAIPSTVQQDDKGVWTGGPTGDYRVTDVQVLNNETGAYEPLDLKASYNLAGYNYTLRDLGDGFAMFDGAVNVLDYVMEDYMVLANYVQSFENGEVTGYAQPAGRITLVNEPVATEYPADLEEGAWYYKAAVYALDNGLMNGTNTGFAPNAKVTTASVYQMLYNMEGNPAVEEITVSGSEGGWYTDCINWAASQGLYLGGDTFTGDSVITRSAIARLFANYAEWKGVEAPADDGSMKTKVTDYDSIPAEDLEGMTFCYYAGLMRGNQGMLMPTGELSRAEFAQLLMNFDQFMATQQTDAAA
;
A
#
# COMPACT_ATOMS: atom_id res chain seq x y z
N MET A 1 85.19 -23.76 -32.47
CA MET A 1 84.07 -24.08 -31.55
C MET A 1 83.25 -22.86 -31.08
N LYS A 2 83.17 -21.74 -31.83
CA LYS A 2 82.31 -20.57 -31.46
C LYS A 2 81.15 -20.28 -32.42
N LYS A 3 81.03 -20.98 -33.56
CA LYS A 3 79.92 -20.80 -34.54
C LYS A 3 78.81 -21.86 -34.47
N ALA A 4 79.00 -22.95 -33.73
CA ALA A 4 77.98 -24.00 -33.56
C ALA A 4 77.08 -23.77 -32.33
N ALA A 5 77.56 -23.06 -31.30
CA ALA A 5 76.80 -22.79 -30.09
C ALA A 5 75.67 -21.75 -30.29
N GLY A 6 75.86 -20.77 -31.19
CA GLY A 6 74.87 -19.72 -31.43
C GLY A 6 73.61 -20.19 -32.16
N LYS A 7 73.71 -21.22 -33.02
CA LYS A 7 72.56 -21.81 -33.73
C LYS A 7 71.74 -22.77 -32.87
N LEU A 8 72.38 -23.43 -31.89
CA LEU A 8 71.69 -24.31 -30.95
C LEU A 8 70.89 -23.49 -29.92
N LEU A 9 71.43 -22.35 -29.49
CA LEU A 9 70.76 -21.46 -28.54
C LEU A 9 69.55 -20.73 -29.15
N SER A 10 69.62 -20.39 -30.45
CA SER A 10 68.48 -19.77 -31.15
C SER A 10 67.38 -20.79 -31.44
N LEU A 11 67.70 -22.05 -31.76
CA LEU A 11 66.69 -23.12 -31.88
C LEU A 11 66.03 -23.48 -30.53
N LEU A 12 66.78 -23.44 -29.42
CA LEU A 12 66.24 -23.68 -28.09
C LEU A 12 65.36 -22.52 -27.60
N LEU A 13 65.68 -21.26 -27.95
CA LEU A 13 64.81 -20.11 -27.67
C LEU A 13 63.53 -20.13 -28.52
N SER A 14 63.61 -20.54 -29.80
CA SER A 14 62.43 -20.67 -30.66
C SER A 14 61.51 -21.82 -30.21
N ALA A 15 62.07 -22.92 -29.73
CA ALA A 15 61.30 -24.03 -29.16
C ALA A 15 60.67 -23.67 -27.80
N ALA A 16 61.33 -22.84 -26.98
CA ALA A 16 60.78 -22.30 -25.74
C ALA A 16 59.68 -21.23 -25.97
N MET A 17 59.77 -20.45 -27.05
CA MET A 17 58.71 -19.50 -27.42
C MET A 17 57.50 -20.18 -28.09
N LEU A 18 57.67 -21.30 -28.80
CA LEU A 18 56.54 -22.08 -29.33
C LEU A 18 55.85 -22.97 -28.28
N SER A 19 56.51 -23.30 -27.17
CA SER A 19 55.86 -23.99 -26.03
C SER A 19 55.17 -23.03 -25.06
N ALA A 20 55.32 -21.71 -25.24
CA ALA A 20 54.53 -20.68 -24.55
C ALA A 20 53.26 -20.26 -25.30
N LEU A 21 53.01 -20.82 -26.50
CA LEU A 21 51.84 -20.51 -27.35
C LEU A 21 50.87 -21.71 -27.51
N ALA A 22 51.05 -22.75 -26.70
CA ALA A 22 50.20 -23.94 -26.66
C ALA A 22 49.77 -24.25 -25.22
N LEU A 23 49.11 -23.29 -24.58
CA LEU A 23 48.14 -23.56 -23.53
C LEU A 23 46.74 -23.49 -24.17
N PRO A 24 46.00 -24.58 -24.28
CA PRO A 24 44.55 -24.52 -24.21
C PRO A 24 44.18 -24.57 -22.73
N ALA A 25 43.85 -23.42 -22.17
CA ALA A 25 43.09 -23.27 -20.94
C ALA A 25 42.54 -21.85 -21.05
N SER A 26 41.33 -21.63 -21.57
CA SER A 26 40.11 -21.78 -20.75
C SER A 26 40.40 -21.43 -19.30
N ALA A 27 40.86 -20.19 -19.08
CA ALA A 27 40.44 -19.42 -17.94
C ALA A 27 39.29 -18.55 -18.46
N ALA A 28 38.15 -19.20 -18.72
CA ALA A 28 36.92 -18.58 -18.27
C ALA A 28 37.07 -18.55 -16.73
N GLU A 29 36.72 -17.43 -16.11
CA GLU A 29 36.29 -17.47 -14.73
C GLU A 29 35.12 -18.46 -14.69
N GLU A 30 35.41 -19.73 -14.40
CA GLU A 30 34.41 -20.64 -13.86
C GLU A 30 34.14 -20.10 -12.46
N THR A 31 33.06 -19.33 -12.36
CA THR A 31 32.32 -19.11 -11.12
C THR A 31 32.20 -20.46 -10.43
N GLY A 32 32.56 -20.52 -9.14
CA GLY A 32 32.83 -21.74 -8.40
C GLY A 32 31.66 -22.72 -8.22
N ALA A 33 30.53 -22.52 -8.90
CA ALA A 33 29.37 -23.38 -8.79
C ALA A 33 29.72 -24.83 -9.15
N THR A 34 29.29 -25.77 -8.32
CA THR A 34 29.30 -27.20 -8.63
C THR A 34 28.49 -27.48 -9.91
N GLU A 35 28.62 -28.69 -10.51
CA GLU A 35 27.82 -29.05 -11.72
C GLU A 35 26.30 -28.85 -11.53
N ASP A 36 25.82 -28.74 -10.28
CA ASP A 36 24.41 -28.61 -9.89
C ASP A 36 23.98 -27.17 -9.52
N GLY A 37 24.89 -26.19 -9.44
CA GLY A 37 24.57 -24.78 -9.12
C GLY A 37 24.44 -24.47 -7.62
N VAL A 38 24.23 -23.19 -7.26
CA VAL A 38 23.94 -22.78 -5.88
C VAL A 38 22.44 -22.83 -5.61
N VAL A 39 22.03 -23.41 -4.48
CA VAL A 39 20.63 -23.52 -4.05
C VAL A 39 20.32 -22.58 -2.90
N ILE A 40 19.26 -21.80 -3.06
CA ILE A 40 18.65 -20.98 -2.01
C ILE A 40 17.21 -21.46 -1.82
N LEU A 41 16.91 -21.98 -0.64
CA LEU A 41 15.57 -22.30 -0.19
C LEU A 41 14.98 -21.10 0.54
N TYR A 42 13.67 -20.88 0.40
CA TYR A 42 13.02 -19.76 1.07
C TYR A 42 11.55 -20.00 1.40
N THR A 43 11.08 -19.28 2.42
CA THR A 43 9.68 -19.18 2.84
C THR A 43 9.29 -17.72 3.02
N ASN A 44 7.99 -17.44 3.03
CA ASN A 44 7.42 -16.13 3.39
C ASN A 44 6.03 -16.34 3.99
N ASP A 45 5.57 -15.41 4.84
CA ASP A 45 4.18 -15.35 5.33
C ASP A 45 3.70 -16.68 5.94
N VAL A 46 4.59 -17.37 6.65
CA VAL A 46 4.27 -18.66 7.29
C VAL A 46 3.18 -18.48 8.33
N HIS A 47 3.11 -17.31 8.96
CA HIS A 47 2.07 -16.94 9.89
C HIS A 47 1.82 -17.97 10.99
N THR A 48 2.89 -18.59 11.49
CA THR A 48 2.86 -19.60 12.55
C THR A 48 2.08 -20.89 12.20
N TYR A 49 1.85 -21.18 10.92
CA TYR A 49 1.29 -22.47 10.48
C TYR A 49 2.35 -23.58 10.66
N ILE A 50 2.44 -24.11 11.89
CA ILE A 50 3.44 -25.12 12.29
C ILE A 50 3.06 -26.53 11.83
N ASP A 51 1.83 -26.93 12.12
CA ASP A 51 1.33 -28.28 11.87
C ASP A 51 0.71 -28.44 10.49
N ASN A 52 0.28 -27.33 9.89
CA ASN A 52 -0.37 -27.23 8.59
C ASN A 52 -1.48 -28.28 8.39
N ASN A 53 -2.21 -28.58 9.47
CA ASN A 53 -3.27 -29.59 9.57
C ASN A 53 -2.84 -31.00 9.11
N VAL A 54 -1.57 -31.38 9.32
CA VAL A 54 -1.07 -32.73 8.96
C VAL A 54 -1.86 -33.81 9.70
N GLY A 55 -2.44 -34.73 8.93
CA GLY A 55 -3.30 -35.81 9.44
C GLY A 55 -4.80 -35.46 9.52
N GLU A 56 -5.19 -34.24 9.17
CA GLU A 56 -6.58 -33.78 9.11
C GLU A 56 -7.04 -33.53 7.66
N GLY A 57 -6.70 -34.48 6.78
CA GLY A 57 -6.97 -34.36 5.33
C GLY A 57 -5.81 -33.75 4.53
N ASN A 58 -4.74 -33.30 5.19
CA ASN A 58 -3.49 -32.85 4.59
C ASN A 58 -2.30 -33.75 4.99
N GLU A 59 -2.34 -35.04 4.61
CA GLU A 59 -1.32 -36.03 5.04
C GLU A 59 0.12 -35.64 4.69
N ASN A 60 0.28 -34.88 3.59
CA ASN A 60 1.57 -34.44 3.10
C ASN A 60 1.87 -32.97 3.40
N GLY A 61 1.12 -32.29 4.28
CA GLY A 61 1.35 -30.90 4.66
C GLY A 61 2.82 -30.61 5.00
N LEU A 62 3.26 -29.38 4.68
CA LEU A 62 4.61 -28.91 5.00
C LEU A 62 4.67 -28.45 6.45
N THR A 63 5.79 -28.76 7.08
CA THR A 63 6.14 -28.40 8.46
C THR A 63 7.61 -27.97 8.48
N TYR A 64 8.06 -27.27 9.51
CA TYR A 64 9.47 -26.90 9.66
C TYR A 64 10.39 -28.13 9.69
N SER A 65 9.93 -29.27 10.20
CA SER A 65 10.67 -30.53 10.17
C SER A 65 10.90 -31.07 8.75
N LYS A 66 9.95 -30.85 7.83
CA LYS A 66 10.18 -31.14 6.39
C LYS A 66 11.09 -30.12 5.73
N VAL A 67 10.98 -28.84 6.09
CA VAL A 67 11.88 -27.78 5.59
C VAL A 67 13.33 -28.09 6.00
N ALA A 68 13.55 -28.46 7.26
CA ALA A 68 14.85 -28.88 7.77
C ALA A 68 15.42 -30.08 6.99
N ALA A 69 14.62 -31.13 6.83
CA ALA A 69 15.02 -32.31 6.08
C ALA A 69 15.28 -32.02 4.59
N LEU A 70 14.53 -31.10 3.99
CA LEU A 70 14.78 -30.63 2.63
C LEU A 70 16.13 -29.90 2.55
N LYS A 71 16.42 -28.99 3.48
CA LYS A 71 17.70 -28.28 3.55
C LYS A 71 18.86 -29.27 3.65
N ASP A 72 18.75 -30.24 4.56
CA ASP A 72 19.76 -31.28 4.78
C ASP A 72 19.96 -32.24 3.60
N SER A 73 19.04 -32.25 2.62
CA SER A 73 19.19 -33.03 1.38
C SER A 73 20.19 -32.42 0.39
N TYR A 74 20.61 -31.16 0.62
CA TYR A 74 21.63 -30.48 -0.17
C TYR A 74 22.97 -30.43 0.59
N ASP A 75 24.08 -30.56 -0.13
CA ASP A 75 25.42 -30.48 0.48
C ASP A 75 25.68 -29.09 1.08
N ASN A 76 25.31 -28.02 0.35
CA ASN A 76 25.36 -26.64 0.81
C ASN A 76 24.18 -25.85 0.20
N ALA A 77 23.20 -25.46 1.02
CA ALA A 77 22.09 -24.59 0.61
C ALA A 77 21.86 -23.50 1.67
N LEU A 78 21.45 -22.31 1.23
CA LEU A 78 20.92 -21.29 2.12
C LEU A 78 19.43 -21.53 2.36
N LEU A 79 18.96 -21.23 3.56
CA LEU A 79 17.54 -21.19 3.89
C LEU A 79 17.18 -19.80 4.42
N LEU A 80 16.28 -19.10 3.72
CA LEU A 80 15.92 -17.72 4.00
C LEU A 80 14.43 -17.58 4.35
N ASP A 81 14.06 -16.57 5.13
CA ASP A 81 12.65 -16.21 5.36
C ASP A 81 12.37 -14.76 5.00
N ALA A 82 11.33 -14.55 4.18
CA ALA A 82 10.96 -13.23 3.71
C ALA A 82 9.98 -12.48 4.65
N GLY A 83 9.86 -12.87 5.93
CA GLY A 83 9.07 -12.15 6.95
C GLY A 83 7.68 -12.72 7.19
N ASP A 84 6.99 -12.19 8.21
CA ASP A 84 5.66 -12.56 8.70
C ASP A 84 5.53 -14.03 9.19
N HIS A 85 6.49 -14.48 10.02
CA HIS A 85 6.47 -15.83 10.59
C HIS A 85 6.00 -15.88 12.05
N ILE A 86 6.10 -14.79 12.83
CA ILE A 86 5.87 -14.84 14.30
C ILE A 86 4.40 -14.69 14.74
N GLN A 87 3.50 -14.28 13.84
CA GLN A 87 2.09 -14.04 14.14
C GLN A 87 1.19 -14.77 13.14
N GLY A 88 0.04 -15.32 13.58
CA GLY A 88 -1.02 -15.71 12.62
C GLY A 88 -2.00 -16.75 13.13
N THR A 89 -1.56 -17.67 14.01
CA THR A 89 -2.40 -18.68 14.65
C THR A 89 -2.30 -18.60 16.17
N ALA A 90 -2.99 -19.50 16.88
CA ALA A 90 -2.80 -19.68 18.31
C ALA A 90 -1.35 -20.06 18.68
N TYR A 91 -0.59 -20.68 17.76
CA TYR A 91 0.76 -21.13 18.04
C TYR A 91 1.72 -19.98 18.32
N GLY A 92 1.71 -18.90 17.51
CA GLY A 92 2.58 -17.76 17.79
C GLY A 92 2.00 -16.80 18.83
N SER A 93 0.67 -16.65 18.91
CA SER A 93 0.06 -15.69 19.83
C SER A 93 0.18 -16.07 21.30
N MET A 94 0.33 -17.36 21.61
CA MET A 94 0.41 -17.84 23.00
C MET A 94 1.79 -17.68 23.63
N ASP A 95 2.85 -17.61 22.84
CA ASP A 95 4.24 -17.39 23.31
C ASP A 95 4.93 -16.20 22.64
N LYS A 96 4.17 -15.41 21.87
CA LYS A 96 4.65 -14.24 21.12
C LYS A 96 5.74 -14.57 20.11
N GLY A 97 5.66 -15.75 19.49
CA GLY A 97 6.55 -16.18 18.40
C GLY A 97 7.80 -16.93 18.85
N GLU A 98 8.03 -17.10 20.16
CA GLU A 98 9.25 -17.74 20.68
C GLU A 98 9.48 -19.13 20.08
N THR A 99 8.44 -19.96 19.98
CA THR A 99 8.56 -21.33 19.46
C THR A 99 8.78 -21.36 17.95
N ILE A 100 8.23 -20.41 17.19
CA ILE A 100 8.53 -20.31 15.75
C ILE A 100 10.02 -20.01 15.54
N ILE A 101 10.59 -19.07 16.29
CA ILE A 101 12.02 -18.78 16.20
C ILE A 101 12.85 -20.00 16.60
N LYS A 102 12.45 -20.76 17.63
CA LYS A 102 13.11 -22.03 17.98
C LYS A 102 13.05 -23.06 16.86
N LEU A 103 11.92 -23.17 16.15
CA LEU A 103 11.77 -24.06 14.99
C LEU A 103 12.63 -23.61 13.83
N MET A 104 12.70 -22.31 13.55
CA MET A 104 13.57 -21.75 12.51
C MET A 104 15.05 -21.95 12.83
N ASN A 105 15.46 -21.75 14.08
CA ASN A 105 16.82 -22.07 14.54
C ASN A 105 17.14 -23.56 14.34
N ALA A 106 16.21 -24.46 14.71
CA ALA A 106 16.40 -25.90 14.58
C ALA A 106 16.38 -26.37 13.11
N ALA A 107 15.57 -25.76 12.25
CA ALA A 107 15.55 -26.02 10.81
C ALA A 107 16.77 -25.42 10.07
N GLY A 108 17.53 -24.56 10.76
CA GLY A 108 18.75 -23.97 10.26
C GLY A 108 18.52 -22.83 9.28
N TYR A 109 17.62 -21.89 9.55
CA TYR A 109 17.57 -20.66 8.75
C TYR A 109 18.89 -19.89 8.82
N ASP A 110 19.29 -19.27 7.70
CA ASP A 110 20.56 -18.56 7.53
C ASP A 110 20.42 -17.04 7.61
N ALA A 111 19.26 -16.49 7.25
CA ALA A 111 18.84 -15.11 7.46
C ALA A 111 17.32 -14.95 7.31
N ALA A 112 16.79 -13.86 7.85
CA ALA A 112 15.41 -13.43 7.62
C ALA A 112 15.35 -11.91 7.36
N THR A 113 14.28 -11.42 6.76
CA THR A 113 13.89 -10.00 6.84
C THR A 113 12.73 -9.83 7.82
N LEU A 114 12.41 -8.59 8.19
CA LEU A 114 11.20 -8.26 8.94
C LEU A 114 10.04 -8.02 7.97
N GLY A 115 8.92 -8.69 8.18
CA GLY A 115 7.61 -8.28 7.69
C GLY A 115 6.90 -7.35 8.69
N ASN A 116 5.65 -6.96 8.39
CA ASN A 116 4.91 -6.08 9.29
C ASN A 116 4.51 -6.79 10.58
N HIS A 117 4.21 -8.08 10.54
CA HIS A 117 3.72 -8.80 11.71
C HIS A 117 4.83 -9.14 12.73
N GLU A 118 6.10 -8.92 12.40
CA GLU A 118 7.18 -8.95 13.39
C GLU A 118 7.06 -7.84 14.46
N PHE A 119 6.29 -6.78 14.18
CA PHE A 119 6.08 -5.66 15.10
C PHE A 119 4.83 -5.79 15.97
N ASP A 120 4.00 -6.83 15.79
CA ASP A 120 2.67 -6.94 16.43
C ASP A 120 2.70 -7.03 17.96
N TYR A 121 3.81 -7.51 18.51
CA TYR A 121 4.03 -7.56 19.95
C TYR A 121 4.78 -6.32 20.49
N GLY A 122 4.73 -5.22 19.74
CA GLY A 122 5.46 -3.99 19.97
C GLY A 122 6.92 -4.08 19.56
N MET A 123 7.60 -2.94 19.58
CA MET A 123 9.04 -2.88 19.27
C MET A 123 9.88 -3.75 20.21
N GLU A 124 9.50 -3.87 21.48
CA GLU A 124 10.16 -4.78 22.43
C GLU A 124 10.03 -6.25 21.98
N GLY A 125 8.86 -6.67 21.51
CA GLY A 125 8.63 -8.01 20.97
C GLY A 125 9.46 -8.28 19.72
N CYS A 126 9.51 -7.34 18.78
CA CYS A 126 10.36 -7.42 17.59
C CYS A 126 11.85 -7.61 17.96
N MET A 127 12.37 -6.75 18.84
CA MET A 127 13.76 -6.85 19.29
C MET A 127 14.06 -8.15 20.06
N GLN A 128 13.06 -8.66 20.79
CA GLN A 128 13.18 -9.94 21.49
C GLN A 128 13.20 -11.14 20.52
N ALA A 129 12.39 -11.12 19.46
CA ALA A 129 12.43 -12.12 18.39
C ALA A 129 13.79 -12.13 17.68
N ILE A 130 14.33 -10.95 17.39
CA ILE A 130 15.70 -10.79 16.84
C ILE A 130 16.75 -11.39 17.79
N GLU A 131 16.61 -11.22 19.11
CA GLU A 131 17.54 -11.80 20.10
C GLU A 131 17.44 -13.33 20.18
N TRP A 132 16.25 -13.91 19.98
CA TRP A 132 16.05 -15.35 20.01
C TRP A 132 16.61 -16.08 18.77
N ALA A 133 16.77 -15.37 17.64
CA ALA A 133 17.22 -15.97 16.39
C ALA A 133 18.73 -16.27 16.38
N ASP A 134 19.09 -17.48 15.94
CA ASP A 134 20.48 -17.88 15.70
C ASP A 134 21.01 -17.37 14.34
N TYR A 135 20.15 -16.71 13.57
CA TYR A 135 20.40 -16.09 12.28
C TYR A 135 20.14 -14.57 12.35
N PRO A 136 20.79 -13.76 11.48
CA PRO A 136 20.54 -12.34 11.44
C PRO A 136 19.19 -12.03 10.77
N TYR A 137 18.49 -11.04 11.34
CA TYR A 137 17.51 -10.25 10.60
C TYR A 137 18.24 -9.15 9.81
N LEU A 138 17.82 -8.94 8.57
CA LEU A 138 18.39 -7.96 7.66
C LEU A 138 17.32 -6.93 7.28
N SER A 139 17.68 -5.65 7.25
CA SER A 139 16.81 -4.58 6.75
C SER A 139 17.63 -3.35 6.37
N CYS A 140 17.57 -2.94 5.10
CA CYS A 140 18.29 -1.75 4.63
C CYS A 140 17.55 -0.44 4.88
N ASN A 141 16.26 -0.51 5.19
CA ASN A 141 15.38 0.66 5.28
C ASN A 141 14.79 0.89 6.68
N PHE A 142 15.16 0.09 7.68
CA PHE A 142 14.75 0.27 9.07
C PHE A 142 15.82 0.99 9.91
N TYR A 143 15.47 2.13 10.50
CA TYR A 143 16.42 3.03 11.15
C TYR A 143 15.87 3.64 12.45
N HIS A 144 16.78 4.09 13.31
CA HIS A 144 16.42 4.95 14.44
C HIS A 144 16.06 6.34 13.95
N GLU A 145 14.92 6.86 14.37
CA GLU A 145 14.44 8.19 13.98
C GLU A 145 14.63 9.21 15.12
N LYS A 146 14.89 10.46 14.74
CA LYS A 146 14.77 11.59 15.66
C LYS A 146 14.27 12.83 14.95
N ASP A 147 13.16 13.39 15.44
CA ASP A 147 12.59 14.65 14.95
C ASP A 147 12.29 14.61 13.42
N GLY A 148 11.81 13.48 12.90
CA GLY A 148 11.55 13.29 11.46
C GLY A 148 12.80 13.06 10.60
N VAL A 149 13.96 12.84 11.22
CA VAL A 149 15.23 12.63 10.52
C VAL A 149 15.74 11.21 10.76
N ALA A 150 16.07 10.51 9.68
CA ALA A 150 16.68 9.19 9.73
C ALA A 150 18.08 9.21 10.36
N GLY A 151 18.31 8.30 11.29
CA GLY A 151 19.56 8.09 12.01
C GLY A 151 20.27 6.80 11.60
N ASP A 152 20.90 6.14 12.58
CA ASP A 152 21.63 4.90 12.36
C ASP A 152 20.68 3.73 12.02
N PRO A 153 21.09 2.79 11.16
CA PRO A 153 20.30 1.60 10.85
C PRO A 153 20.12 0.75 12.12
N VAL A 154 18.94 0.14 12.27
CA VAL A 154 18.65 -0.76 13.41
C VAL A 154 19.25 -2.15 13.17
N LEU A 155 19.25 -2.60 11.92
CA LEU A 155 19.74 -3.91 11.48
C LEU A 155 20.82 -3.77 10.41
N ASP A 156 21.58 -4.83 10.18
CA ASP A 156 22.48 -4.89 9.05
C ASP A 156 21.67 -4.87 7.73
N SER A 157 22.09 -4.05 6.76
CA SER A 157 21.36 -3.90 5.50
C SER A 157 21.48 -5.15 4.61
N TYR A 158 22.62 -5.84 4.67
CA TYR A 158 22.87 -7.05 3.92
C TYR A 158 23.89 -7.96 4.63
N LYS A 159 23.94 -9.21 4.20
CA LYS A 159 25.00 -10.17 4.58
C LYS A 159 25.46 -10.96 3.36
N VAL A 160 26.78 -11.16 3.26
CA VAL A 160 27.39 -11.97 2.22
C VAL A 160 27.62 -13.39 2.75
N PHE A 161 27.09 -14.37 2.03
CA PHE A 161 27.29 -15.80 2.25
C PHE A 161 28.19 -16.36 1.15
N GLU A 162 29.03 -17.33 1.47
CA GLU A 162 29.84 -18.07 0.50
C GLU A 162 29.34 -19.51 0.45
N VAL A 163 28.78 -19.91 -0.70
CA VAL A 163 28.21 -21.24 -0.93
C VAL A 163 28.91 -21.84 -2.14
N ASP A 164 29.56 -22.98 -1.96
CA ASP A 164 30.37 -23.61 -3.00
C ASP A 164 31.38 -22.65 -3.66
N GLY A 165 31.90 -21.67 -2.91
CA GLY A 165 32.86 -20.68 -3.41
C GLY A 165 32.25 -19.54 -4.25
N VAL A 166 30.92 -19.48 -4.37
CA VAL A 166 30.17 -18.35 -4.93
C VAL A 166 29.70 -17.45 -3.79
N LYS A 167 29.90 -16.13 -3.93
CA LYS A 167 29.47 -15.15 -2.94
C LYS A 167 28.11 -14.57 -3.29
N ILE A 168 27.18 -14.69 -2.35
CA ILE A 168 25.80 -14.22 -2.52
C ILE A 168 25.51 -13.21 -1.41
N ALA A 169 25.20 -11.98 -1.78
CA ALA A 169 24.71 -10.97 -0.85
C ALA A 169 23.19 -11.07 -0.76
N ILE A 170 22.69 -11.17 0.48
CA ILE A 170 21.26 -11.07 0.77
C ILE A 170 21.00 -9.67 1.33
N VAL A 171 20.18 -8.87 0.65
CA VAL A 171 19.78 -7.51 1.07
C VAL A 171 18.38 -7.58 1.67
N GLY A 172 18.22 -7.24 2.94
CA GLY A 172 16.91 -7.29 3.61
C GLY A 172 16.09 -6.02 3.37
N ILE A 173 14.78 -6.16 3.19
CA ILE A 173 13.86 -5.02 2.99
C ILE A 173 12.58 -5.23 3.79
N THR A 174 12.19 -4.24 4.61
CA THR A 174 10.99 -4.26 5.46
C THR A 174 9.90 -3.37 4.86
N THR A 175 8.64 -3.81 4.82
CA THR A 175 7.55 -2.97 4.28
C THR A 175 7.35 -1.69 5.09
N PRO A 176 7.26 -0.51 4.44
CA PRO A 176 6.80 0.72 5.07
C PRO A 176 5.38 0.62 5.65
N GLU A 177 4.55 -0.31 5.15
CA GLU A 177 3.22 -0.57 5.67
C GLU A 177 3.21 -1.13 7.10
N SER A 178 4.37 -1.49 7.66
CA SER A 178 4.49 -1.93 9.06
C SER A 178 3.93 -0.90 10.04
N PHE A 179 3.96 0.40 9.70
CA PHE A 179 3.32 1.42 10.53
C PHE A 179 1.82 1.16 10.70
N THR A 180 1.09 0.85 9.62
CA THR A 180 -0.38 0.77 9.66
C THR A 180 -0.90 -0.66 9.75
N LYS A 181 -0.18 -1.65 9.20
CA LYS A 181 -0.54 -3.08 9.24
C LYS A 181 -0.07 -3.79 10.51
N SER A 182 0.87 -3.19 11.25
CA SER A 182 1.09 -3.51 12.66
C SER A 182 0.48 -2.40 13.51
N THR A 183 1.24 -1.48 14.10
CA THR A 183 0.66 -0.40 14.90
C THR A 183 1.58 0.82 14.94
N PRO A 184 1.12 2.03 14.57
CA PRO A 184 2.00 3.20 14.47
C PRO A 184 2.63 3.58 15.83
N SER A 185 1.86 3.44 16.92
CA SER A 185 2.33 3.78 18.27
C SER A 185 3.52 2.92 18.74
N TYR A 186 3.73 1.74 18.17
CA TYR A 186 4.87 0.87 18.50
C TYR A 186 6.21 1.43 18.03
N PHE A 187 6.19 2.39 17.11
CA PHE A 187 7.37 3.11 16.63
C PHE A 187 7.58 4.45 17.34
N GLN A 188 6.72 4.80 18.30
CA GLN A 188 6.68 6.09 18.98
C GLN A 188 7.13 6.00 20.45
N ASP A 189 7.56 7.14 21.00
CA ASP A 189 7.74 7.33 22.43
C ASP A 189 6.41 7.62 23.15
N GLU A 190 6.44 7.74 24.48
CA GLU A 190 5.26 8.05 25.31
C GLU A 190 4.58 9.40 24.97
N ASN A 191 5.25 10.27 24.22
CA ASN A 191 4.71 11.57 23.80
C ASN A 191 4.20 11.54 22.34
N GLY A 192 4.21 10.38 21.68
CA GLY A 192 3.78 10.21 20.29
C GLY A 192 4.83 10.62 19.26
N ASN A 193 6.09 10.84 19.65
CA ASN A 193 7.16 11.12 18.68
C ASN A 193 7.70 9.82 18.11
N TYR A 194 7.81 9.71 16.78
CA TYR A 194 8.50 8.58 16.16
C TYR A 194 9.98 8.54 16.56
N ILE A 195 10.41 7.38 17.05
CA ILE A 195 11.80 7.07 17.43
C ILE A 195 12.41 5.96 16.56
N TYR A 196 11.58 5.39 15.68
CA TYR A 196 11.95 4.43 14.66
C TYR A 196 11.26 4.81 13.36
N GLY A 197 11.97 4.65 12.25
CA GLY A 197 11.50 4.95 10.90
C GLY A 197 11.73 3.76 9.96
N ILE A 198 10.85 3.61 8.98
CA ILE A 198 11.02 2.69 7.84
C ILE A 198 10.95 3.54 6.58
N ALA A 199 12.00 3.52 5.75
CA ALA A 199 12.04 4.34 4.55
C ALA A 199 11.03 3.81 3.52
N GLY A 200 9.96 4.58 3.29
CA GLY A 200 8.96 4.37 2.24
C GLY A 200 8.94 5.56 1.29
N GLY A 201 8.41 6.69 1.77
CA GLY A 201 8.13 7.89 0.98
C GLY A 201 6.82 7.75 0.20
N GLU A 202 6.06 8.85 0.07
CA GLU A 202 4.74 8.86 -0.59
C GLU A 202 4.76 8.33 -2.03
N ASP A 203 5.89 8.47 -2.72
CA ASP A 203 6.14 8.00 -4.10
C ASP A 203 7.10 6.79 -4.18
N GLY A 204 7.49 6.24 -3.02
CA GLY A 204 8.46 5.15 -2.91
C GLY A 204 9.93 5.57 -3.03
N SER A 205 10.22 6.84 -3.30
CA SER A 205 11.59 7.30 -3.59
C SER A 205 12.57 7.07 -2.44
N ALA A 206 12.12 7.19 -1.19
CA ALA A 206 12.96 6.95 -0.01
C ALA A 206 13.32 5.46 0.12
N LEU A 207 12.37 4.56 -0.13
CA LEU A 207 12.61 3.12 -0.19
C LEU A 207 13.63 2.79 -1.29
N TYR A 208 13.40 3.25 -2.53
CA TYR A 208 14.27 2.94 -3.66
C TYR A 208 15.71 3.43 -3.42
N ALA A 209 15.88 4.59 -2.80
CA ALA A 209 17.18 5.13 -2.46
C ALA A 209 17.91 4.25 -1.44
N ALA A 210 17.22 3.81 -0.38
CA ALA A 210 17.80 2.93 0.65
C ALA A 210 18.20 1.56 0.06
N VAL A 211 17.34 0.98 -0.80
CA VAL A 211 17.64 -0.28 -1.49
C VAL A 211 18.83 -0.11 -2.42
N GLN A 212 18.89 0.94 -3.24
CA GLN A 212 20.02 1.16 -4.15
C GLN A 212 21.34 1.32 -3.38
N GLU A 213 21.35 2.02 -2.25
CA GLU A 213 22.55 2.17 -1.42
C GLU A 213 23.06 0.81 -0.91
N ALA A 214 22.15 -0.05 -0.43
CA ALA A 214 22.51 -1.39 0.04
C ALA A 214 23.00 -2.29 -1.10
N VAL A 215 22.35 -2.26 -2.27
CA VAL A 215 22.76 -3.02 -3.47
C VAL A 215 24.12 -2.55 -3.99
N ASP A 216 24.37 -1.25 -4.01
CA ASP A 216 25.67 -0.67 -4.39
C ASP A 216 26.78 -1.11 -3.44
N ALA A 217 26.49 -1.29 -2.14
CA ALA A 217 27.44 -1.79 -1.17
C ALA A 217 27.69 -3.30 -1.37
N ALA A 218 26.62 -4.09 -1.43
CA ALA A 218 26.64 -5.53 -1.61
C ALA A 218 27.36 -5.99 -2.89
N SER A 219 27.10 -5.33 -4.02
CA SER A 219 27.70 -5.65 -5.33
C SER A 219 29.22 -5.47 -5.40
N LYS A 220 29.83 -4.78 -4.43
CA LYS A 220 31.29 -4.67 -4.33
C LYS A 220 31.94 -5.92 -3.72
N GLU A 221 31.16 -6.78 -3.08
CA GLU A 221 31.65 -7.89 -2.26
C GLU A 221 31.15 -9.27 -2.71
N ALA A 222 30.06 -9.32 -3.47
CA ALA A 222 29.39 -10.54 -3.91
C ALA A 222 29.36 -10.71 -5.43
N ASP A 223 29.21 -11.96 -5.87
CA ASP A 223 29.02 -12.32 -7.27
C ASP A 223 27.56 -12.16 -7.70
N TYR A 224 26.62 -12.37 -6.76
CA TYR A 224 25.18 -12.17 -6.93
C TYR A 224 24.59 -11.38 -5.77
N VAL A 225 23.61 -10.52 -6.06
CA VAL A 225 22.83 -9.75 -5.08
C VAL A 225 21.36 -10.16 -5.16
N VAL A 226 20.86 -10.74 -4.07
CA VAL A 226 19.46 -11.17 -3.92
C VAL A 226 18.79 -10.30 -2.88
N ALA A 227 17.69 -9.65 -3.24
CA ALA A 227 16.82 -8.99 -2.27
C ALA A 227 15.96 -10.03 -1.55
N LEU A 228 15.87 -9.90 -0.23
CA LEU A 228 14.95 -10.61 0.65
C LEU A 228 13.98 -9.56 1.21
N GLY A 229 12.89 -9.34 0.50
CA GLY A 229 11.93 -8.29 0.79
C GLY A 229 10.61 -8.83 1.32
N HIS A 230 9.91 -7.97 2.06
CA HIS A 230 8.54 -8.20 2.48
C HIS A 230 7.70 -7.03 1.98
N LEU A 231 7.48 -6.91 0.67
CA LEU A 231 6.90 -5.71 0.04
C LEU A 231 5.59 -5.98 -0.69
N GLY A 232 5.40 -7.20 -1.18
CA GLY A 232 4.22 -7.59 -1.94
C GLY A 232 4.27 -7.15 -3.40
N VAL A 233 3.36 -7.74 -4.17
CA VAL A 233 3.17 -7.46 -5.60
C VAL A 233 1.78 -6.90 -5.94
N ASP A 234 0.90 -6.81 -4.94
CA ASP A 234 -0.47 -6.35 -5.16
C ASP A 234 -0.60 -4.82 -5.16
N ALA A 235 -1.69 -4.34 -5.75
CA ALA A 235 -1.90 -2.91 -5.95
C ALA A 235 -2.04 -2.11 -4.65
N SER A 236 -2.42 -2.75 -3.53
CA SER A 236 -2.59 -2.06 -2.24
C SER A 236 -1.25 -1.67 -1.62
N SER A 237 -0.16 -2.36 -1.98
CA SER A 237 1.20 -2.08 -1.52
C SER A 237 1.92 -1.03 -2.36
N LYS A 238 1.27 -0.45 -3.38
CA LYS A 238 1.87 0.63 -4.17
C LYS A 238 2.05 1.89 -3.31
N PRO A 239 3.16 2.64 -3.49
CA PRO A 239 4.20 2.47 -4.50
C PRO A 239 5.38 1.60 -4.04
N TRP A 240 5.24 0.78 -3.01
CA TRP A 240 6.36 0.08 -2.38
C TRP A 240 6.54 -1.36 -2.86
N THR A 241 5.86 -1.79 -3.94
CA THR A 241 5.93 -3.20 -4.37
C THR A 241 7.33 -3.59 -4.82
N SER A 242 7.63 -4.89 -4.77
CA SER A 242 8.91 -5.43 -5.24
C SER A 242 9.19 -5.12 -6.71
N GLU A 243 8.16 -5.10 -7.57
CA GLU A 243 8.27 -4.68 -8.97
C GLU A 243 8.68 -3.21 -9.13
N GLU A 244 8.16 -2.33 -8.28
CA GLU A 244 8.49 -0.91 -8.30
C GLU A 244 9.90 -0.64 -7.76
N VAL A 245 10.33 -1.39 -6.73
CA VAL A 245 11.72 -1.35 -6.28
C VAL A 245 12.66 -1.81 -7.38
N ILE A 246 12.39 -2.93 -8.05
CA ILE A 246 13.22 -3.43 -9.16
C ILE A 246 13.29 -2.39 -10.27
N ALA A 247 12.15 -1.87 -10.73
CA ALA A 247 12.10 -0.90 -11.84
C ALA A 247 12.81 0.43 -11.52
N ASN A 248 13.01 0.77 -10.24
CA ASN A 248 13.65 2.01 -9.81
C ASN A 248 15.09 1.84 -9.30
N THR A 249 15.59 0.61 -9.23
CA THR A 249 16.95 0.27 -8.78
C THR A 249 17.73 -0.46 -9.88
N THR A 250 19.01 -0.74 -9.61
CA THR A 250 19.92 -1.46 -10.52
C THR A 250 20.83 -2.39 -9.72
N GLY A 251 21.29 -3.48 -10.34
CA GLY A 251 22.29 -4.38 -9.77
C GLY A 251 21.76 -5.51 -8.89
N LEU A 252 20.45 -5.72 -8.86
CA LEU A 252 19.83 -6.93 -8.31
C LEU A 252 19.85 -8.05 -9.35
N ASP A 253 20.10 -9.28 -8.93
CA ASP A 253 19.97 -10.47 -9.77
C ASP A 253 18.62 -11.19 -9.54
N ALA A 254 18.16 -11.18 -8.28
CA ALA A 254 16.88 -11.75 -7.91
C ALA A 254 16.23 -11.03 -6.72
N PHE A 255 14.93 -11.26 -6.56
CA PHE A 255 14.11 -10.74 -5.47
C PHE A 255 13.21 -11.87 -4.95
N ILE A 256 13.39 -12.24 -3.69
CA ILE A 256 12.50 -13.12 -2.93
C ILE A 256 11.60 -12.22 -2.10
N ASP A 257 10.29 -12.28 -2.35
CA ASP A 257 9.29 -11.38 -1.76
C ASP A 257 8.33 -12.11 -0.81
N GLY A 258 7.48 -11.34 -0.11
CA GLY A 258 6.39 -11.80 0.75
C GLY A 258 5.20 -10.84 0.75
N HIS A 259 4.50 -10.71 1.89
CA HIS A 259 3.47 -9.71 2.22
C HIS A 259 2.11 -9.88 1.55
N SER A 260 2.09 -10.01 0.22
CA SER A 260 0.85 -10.05 -0.57
C SER A 260 0.23 -11.44 -0.66
N HIS A 261 0.82 -12.45 0.00
CA HIS A 261 0.39 -13.87 0.00
C HIS A 261 0.26 -14.45 -1.42
N SER A 262 0.94 -13.85 -2.38
CA SER A 262 0.85 -14.16 -3.80
C SER A 262 1.74 -15.34 -4.15
N THR A 263 1.24 -16.25 -4.98
CA THR A 263 2.05 -17.34 -5.53
C THR A 263 2.71 -16.86 -6.81
N VAL A 264 4.02 -16.61 -6.75
CA VAL A 264 4.84 -16.20 -7.90
C VAL A 264 5.99 -17.19 -8.04
N GLU A 265 5.80 -18.24 -8.85
CA GLU A 265 6.86 -19.23 -9.06
C GLU A 265 8.12 -18.59 -9.63
N MET A 266 8.00 -17.87 -10.75
CA MET A 266 9.10 -17.13 -11.39
C MET A 266 8.52 -16.01 -12.25
N LYS A 267 9.00 -14.78 -12.09
CA LYS A 267 8.69 -13.65 -12.98
C LYS A 267 9.96 -12.89 -13.31
N GLU A 268 10.20 -12.63 -14.59
CA GLU A 268 11.27 -11.74 -15.02
C GLU A 268 10.77 -10.30 -15.02
N VAL A 269 11.47 -9.42 -14.30
CA VAL A 269 11.17 -7.98 -14.20
C VAL A 269 12.40 -7.21 -14.64
N ALA A 270 12.20 -6.15 -15.44
CA ALA A 270 13.29 -5.30 -15.89
C ALA A 270 13.64 -4.27 -14.81
N ASP A 271 14.92 -4.15 -14.49
CA ASP A 271 15.44 -3.09 -13.63
C ASP A 271 15.47 -1.73 -14.37
N LYS A 272 15.96 -0.69 -13.69
CA LYS A 272 16.04 0.67 -14.25
C LYS A 272 16.92 0.78 -15.51
N ASN A 273 17.88 -0.12 -15.70
CA ASN A 273 18.74 -0.18 -16.90
C ASN A 273 18.20 -1.14 -17.98
N GLY A 274 17.13 -1.88 -17.68
CA GLY A 274 16.57 -2.92 -18.54
C GLY A 274 17.23 -4.29 -18.36
N ASP A 275 18.07 -4.47 -17.34
CA ASP A 275 18.63 -5.77 -16.97
C ASP A 275 17.54 -6.62 -16.29
N THR A 276 17.62 -7.94 -16.43
CA THR A 276 16.58 -8.86 -15.94
C THR A 276 16.83 -9.26 -14.49
N VAL A 277 15.81 -9.08 -13.65
CA VAL A 277 15.76 -9.53 -12.26
C VAL A 277 14.70 -10.62 -12.11
N VAL A 278 15.03 -11.73 -11.45
CA VAL A 278 14.07 -12.80 -11.17
C VAL A 278 13.32 -12.51 -9.88
N LEU A 279 12.00 -12.33 -9.96
CA LEU A 279 11.09 -12.14 -8.83
C LEU A 279 10.32 -13.43 -8.51
N THR A 280 10.20 -13.76 -7.22
CA THR A 280 9.50 -14.95 -6.74
C THR A 280 8.86 -14.75 -5.35
N GLN A 281 7.80 -15.51 -5.06
CA GLN A 281 7.05 -15.51 -3.79
C GLN A 281 6.33 -16.87 -3.63
N THR A 282 6.27 -17.41 -2.41
CA THR A 282 5.80 -18.78 -2.16
C THR A 282 4.28 -18.91 -1.92
N GLY A 283 3.56 -17.79 -1.82
CA GLY A 283 2.20 -17.77 -1.28
C GLY A 283 2.23 -17.45 0.21
N SER A 284 1.55 -18.24 1.04
CA SER A 284 1.53 -18.07 2.49
C SER A 284 1.27 -19.40 3.21
N TYR A 285 1.31 -19.37 4.55
CA TYR A 285 0.92 -20.46 5.45
C TYR A 285 1.75 -21.73 5.27
N LEU A 286 3.01 -21.56 4.85
CA LEU A 286 3.94 -22.65 4.56
C LEU A 286 3.35 -23.66 3.56
N ASN A 287 2.47 -23.22 2.64
CA ASN A 287 1.89 -24.10 1.62
C ASN A 287 2.93 -24.57 0.58
N ALA A 288 4.02 -23.82 0.43
CA ALA A 288 5.17 -24.18 -0.40
C ALA A 288 6.49 -23.73 0.24
N VAL A 289 7.58 -24.40 -0.16
CA VAL A 289 8.96 -23.91 -0.01
C VAL A 289 9.46 -23.51 -1.38
N GLY A 290 9.98 -22.30 -1.50
CA GLY A 290 10.62 -21.84 -2.71
C GLY A 290 12.02 -22.44 -2.85
N GLN A 291 12.41 -22.82 -4.06
CA GLN A 291 13.78 -23.19 -4.40
C GLN A 291 14.26 -22.32 -5.55
N MET A 292 15.27 -21.51 -5.31
CA MET A 292 16.04 -20.79 -6.32
C MET A 292 17.33 -21.53 -6.61
N THR A 293 17.68 -21.65 -7.88
CA THR A 293 18.94 -22.23 -8.34
C THR A 293 19.67 -21.25 -9.24
N ILE A 294 20.89 -20.89 -8.84
CA ILE A 294 21.85 -20.12 -9.64
C ILE A 294 22.79 -21.13 -10.31
N ALA A 295 22.57 -21.37 -11.60
CA ALA A 295 23.36 -22.33 -12.37
C ALA A 295 24.79 -21.81 -12.60
N ALA A 296 25.72 -22.71 -12.99
CA ALA A 296 27.10 -22.35 -13.26
C ALA A 296 27.28 -21.33 -14.39
N ASP A 297 26.33 -21.23 -15.33
CA ASP A 297 26.33 -20.20 -16.38
C ASP A 297 25.70 -18.87 -15.95
N GLY A 298 25.30 -18.76 -14.69
CA GLY A 298 24.65 -17.61 -14.08
C GLY A 298 23.14 -17.53 -14.30
N THR A 299 22.53 -18.50 -14.98
CA THR A 299 21.07 -18.54 -15.12
C THR A 299 20.41 -18.76 -13.75
N ILE A 300 19.48 -17.88 -13.39
CA ILE A 300 18.66 -18.01 -12.18
C ILE A 300 17.31 -18.61 -12.55
N THR A 301 16.90 -19.65 -11.84
CA THR A 301 15.57 -20.27 -11.98
C THR A 301 14.95 -20.50 -10.62
N THR A 302 13.62 -20.49 -10.54
CA THR A 302 12.87 -20.73 -9.31
C THR A 302 11.76 -21.75 -9.53
N LYS A 303 11.42 -22.50 -8.48
CA LYS A 303 10.25 -23.39 -8.42
C LYS A 303 9.64 -23.36 -7.02
N LEU A 304 8.36 -23.71 -6.91
CA LEU A 304 7.68 -23.87 -5.63
C LEU A 304 7.47 -25.36 -5.34
N LEU A 305 7.86 -25.79 -4.15
CA LEU A 305 7.77 -27.19 -3.69
C LEU A 305 6.65 -27.29 -2.66
N SER A 306 5.57 -27.97 -3.01
CA SER A 306 4.46 -28.25 -2.11
C SER A 306 4.76 -29.42 -1.17
N GLY A 307 3.87 -29.64 -0.20
CA GLY A 307 3.91 -30.81 0.66
C GLY A 307 3.89 -32.14 -0.09
N GLU A 308 3.13 -32.21 -1.20
CA GLU A 308 3.06 -33.38 -2.08
C GLU A 308 4.38 -33.62 -2.84
N ASP A 309 5.04 -32.55 -3.29
CA ASP A 309 6.35 -32.65 -3.95
C ASP A 309 7.42 -33.21 -3.00
N LEU A 310 7.23 -32.99 -1.69
CA LEU A 310 8.11 -33.45 -0.63
C LEU A 310 7.56 -34.68 0.13
N ALA A 311 6.57 -35.40 -0.41
CA ALA A 311 5.93 -36.52 0.29
C ALA A 311 6.92 -37.65 0.69
N GLU A 312 7.99 -37.84 -0.09
CA GLU A 312 9.03 -38.85 0.17
C GLU A 312 10.16 -38.32 1.08
N VAL A 313 10.17 -37.02 1.41
CA VAL A 313 11.13 -36.43 2.35
C VAL A 313 10.70 -36.81 3.76
N THR A 314 11.57 -37.55 4.46
CA THR A 314 11.33 -37.91 5.85
C THR A 314 11.58 -36.68 6.73
N PRO A 315 10.60 -36.21 7.53
CA PRO A 315 10.78 -35.05 8.39
C PRO A 315 11.94 -35.23 9.38
N ASP A 316 12.65 -34.13 9.68
CA ASP A 316 13.69 -34.13 10.70
C ASP A 316 13.08 -34.45 12.08
N ALA A 317 13.69 -35.41 12.79
CA ALA A 317 13.12 -35.96 14.01
C ALA A 317 13.23 -35.02 15.20
N ASP A 318 14.28 -34.19 15.27
CA ASP A 318 14.53 -33.28 16.38
C ASP A 318 13.65 -32.04 16.25
N VAL A 319 13.54 -31.47 15.04
CA VAL A 319 12.62 -30.37 14.73
C VAL A 319 11.17 -30.83 14.95
N LYS A 320 10.81 -32.03 14.47
CA LYS A 320 9.46 -32.58 14.66
C LYS A 320 9.09 -32.74 16.13
N ALA A 321 10.05 -33.10 16.98
CA ALA A 321 9.80 -33.21 18.42
C ALA A 321 9.44 -31.86 19.06
N ILE A 322 9.99 -30.74 18.57
CA ILE A 322 9.64 -29.39 19.01
C ILE A 322 8.22 -29.04 18.56
N GLU A 323 7.90 -29.29 17.27
CA GLU A 323 6.57 -29.06 16.70
C GLU A 323 5.50 -29.82 17.49
N ASP A 324 5.65 -31.14 17.61
CA ASP A 324 4.66 -32.02 18.26
C ASP A 324 4.46 -31.65 19.73
N ALA A 325 5.52 -31.25 20.43
CA ALA A 325 5.42 -30.83 21.83
C ALA A 325 4.60 -29.54 21.98
N TRP A 326 4.86 -28.54 21.12
CA TRP A 326 4.14 -27.27 21.18
C TRP A 326 2.69 -27.40 20.76
N VAL A 327 2.42 -28.14 19.68
CA VAL A 327 1.06 -28.43 19.21
C VAL A 327 0.25 -29.15 20.29
N ALA A 328 0.84 -30.13 20.98
CA ALA A 328 0.17 -30.83 22.07
C ALA A 328 -0.11 -29.93 23.28
N GLU A 329 0.80 -29.01 23.61
CA GLU A 329 0.61 -28.03 24.68
C GLU A 329 -0.55 -27.09 24.38
N ILE A 330 -0.59 -26.48 23.20
CA ILE A 330 -1.66 -25.55 22.79
C ILE A 330 -3.02 -26.25 22.73
N ASN A 331 -3.08 -27.47 22.17
CA ASN A 331 -4.31 -28.25 22.17
C ASN A 331 -4.79 -28.58 23.59
N THR A 332 -3.88 -28.80 24.54
CA THR A 332 -4.24 -29.02 25.95
C THR A 332 -4.81 -27.76 26.59
N GLN A 333 -4.30 -26.58 26.24
CA GLN A 333 -4.73 -25.31 26.81
C GLN A 333 -6.04 -24.81 26.21
N LEU A 334 -6.20 -24.89 24.89
CA LEU A 334 -7.26 -24.21 24.15
C LEU A 334 -8.24 -25.16 23.43
N GLY A 335 -7.95 -26.45 23.34
CA GLY A 335 -8.78 -27.44 22.61
C GLY A 335 -10.11 -27.80 23.31
N GLN A 336 -10.44 -27.18 24.44
CA GLN A 336 -11.73 -27.42 25.10
C GLN A 336 -12.87 -26.87 24.25
N VAL A 337 -13.77 -27.76 23.81
CA VAL A 337 -15.02 -27.40 23.12
C VAL A 337 -15.96 -26.64 24.07
N ILE A 338 -16.45 -25.50 23.61
CA ILE A 338 -17.32 -24.56 24.34
C ILE A 338 -18.67 -24.32 23.66
N GLY A 339 -18.82 -24.73 22.40
CA GLY A 339 -20.06 -24.64 21.66
C GLY A 339 -20.00 -25.41 20.35
N HIS A 340 -21.02 -25.25 19.52
CA HIS A 340 -21.16 -25.90 18.22
C HIS A 340 -21.89 -24.95 17.26
N ILE A 341 -21.54 -25.00 15.97
CA ILE A 341 -22.26 -24.31 14.91
C ILE A 341 -22.56 -25.28 13.76
N SER A 342 -23.83 -25.39 13.41
CA SER A 342 -24.28 -26.21 12.27
C SER A 342 -24.07 -25.52 10.92
N ASP A 343 -24.07 -24.18 10.90
CA ASP A 343 -23.73 -23.35 9.74
C ASP A 343 -22.19 -23.27 9.59
N THR A 344 -21.73 -22.67 8.48
CA THR A 344 -20.30 -22.41 8.25
C THR A 344 -20.03 -20.91 8.36
N LEU A 345 -19.17 -20.50 9.28
CA LEU A 345 -18.57 -19.17 9.27
C LEU A 345 -17.46 -19.15 8.22
N ASP A 346 -17.63 -18.38 7.15
CA ASP A 346 -16.74 -18.40 5.99
C ASP A 346 -16.31 -16.99 5.63
N ASN A 347 -15.05 -16.85 5.23
CA ASN A 347 -14.45 -15.60 4.78
C ASN A 347 -13.95 -15.69 3.33
N TYR A 348 -14.25 -16.77 2.60
CA TYR A 348 -13.75 -17.01 1.26
C TYR A 348 -14.90 -17.34 0.29
N ASP A 349 -14.73 -16.98 -0.99
CA ASP A 349 -15.64 -17.44 -2.04
C ASP A 349 -15.23 -18.82 -2.59
N ALA A 350 -16.02 -19.34 -3.53
CA ALA A 350 -15.78 -20.65 -4.15
C ALA A 350 -14.48 -20.72 -4.97
N ASP A 351 -13.90 -19.57 -5.34
CA ASP A 351 -12.64 -19.46 -6.08
C ASP A 351 -11.45 -19.25 -5.11
N GLY A 352 -11.70 -19.20 -3.80
CA GLY A 352 -10.67 -19.03 -2.77
C GLY A 352 -10.26 -17.57 -2.53
N ASN A 353 -11.04 -16.59 -3.00
CA ASN A 353 -10.73 -15.18 -2.73
C ASN A 353 -11.27 -14.77 -1.36
N ARG A 354 -10.47 -14.04 -0.58
CA ARG A 354 -10.85 -13.53 0.74
C ARG A 354 -11.89 -12.41 0.61
N LEU A 355 -12.93 -12.45 1.45
CA LEU A 355 -14.12 -11.59 1.39
C LEU A 355 -14.21 -10.56 2.53
N VAL A 356 -13.74 -10.92 3.74
CA VAL A 356 -13.93 -10.12 4.97
C VAL A 356 -13.27 -8.74 4.93
N ARG A 357 -12.32 -8.53 4.00
CA ARG A 357 -11.58 -7.28 3.77
C ARG A 357 -12.15 -6.40 2.66
N LYS A 358 -13.32 -6.74 2.12
CA LYS A 358 -13.92 -6.01 0.99
C LYS A 358 -15.45 -5.98 0.99
N GLN A 359 -16.10 -6.84 1.76
CA GLN A 359 -17.57 -6.90 1.86
C GLN A 359 -18.01 -7.51 3.20
N GLU A 360 -19.32 -7.47 3.47
CA GLU A 360 -19.93 -8.16 4.62
C GLU A 360 -19.68 -9.67 4.56
N THR A 361 -19.30 -10.26 5.69
CA THR A 361 -19.27 -11.73 5.86
C THR A 361 -20.03 -12.12 7.12
N ASN A 362 -20.54 -13.35 7.15
CA ASN A 362 -21.22 -13.86 8.35
C ASN A 362 -20.25 -14.02 9.53
N THR A 363 -18.99 -14.34 9.28
CA THR A 363 -17.94 -14.31 10.31
C THR A 363 -17.71 -12.89 10.84
N GLY A 364 -17.73 -11.88 9.95
CA GLY A 364 -17.67 -10.46 10.31
C GLY A 364 -18.81 -10.05 11.23
N ASP A 365 -20.04 -10.42 10.87
CA ASP A 365 -21.22 -10.19 11.71
C ASP A 365 -21.10 -10.87 13.07
N PHE A 366 -20.66 -12.13 13.09
CA PHE A 366 -20.46 -12.92 14.31
C PHE A 366 -19.45 -12.24 15.25
N ALA A 367 -18.33 -11.77 14.72
CA ALA A 367 -17.29 -11.08 15.50
C ALA A 367 -17.78 -9.72 16.03
N ALA A 368 -18.45 -8.93 15.20
CA ALA A 368 -19.01 -7.64 15.63
C ALA A 368 -20.16 -7.82 16.65
N ASP A 369 -20.98 -8.86 16.50
CA ASP A 369 -22.03 -9.21 17.47
C ASP A 369 -21.45 -9.66 18.81
N ALA A 370 -20.34 -10.40 18.81
CA ALA A 370 -19.68 -10.80 20.05
C ALA A 370 -19.19 -9.58 20.87
N LEU A 371 -18.60 -8.59 20.19
CA LEU A 371 -18.22 -7.31 20.81
C LEU A 371 -19.44 -6.56 21.35
N TYR A 372 -20.49 -6.44 20.54
CA TYR A 372 -21.73 -5.79 20.95
C TYR A 372 -22.33 -6.46 22.19
N TYR A 373 -22.46 -7.79 22.15
CA TYR A 373 -23.00 -8.61 23.22
C TYR A 373 -22.19 -8.46 24.51
N LEU A 374 -20.85 -8.43 24.45
CA LEU A 374 -20.02 -8.29 25.64
C LEU A 374 -20.41 -7.06 26.47
N PHE A 375 -20.51 -5.90 25.82
CA PHE A 375 -20.82 -4.65 26.51
C PHE A 375 -22.29 -4.57 26.92
N ASP A 376 -23.21 -5.02 26.07
CA ASP A 376 -24.64 -5.09 26.41
C ASP A 376 -24.88 -6.00 27.63
N ASN A 377 -24.28 -7.19 27.66
CA ASN A 377 -24.36 -8.13 28.77
C ASN A 377 -23.65 -7.64 30.06
N MET A 378 -22.82 -6.60 29.97
CA MET A 378 -22.26 -5.89 31.12
C MET A 378 -23.18 -4.77 31.65
N ASP A 379 -24.41 -4.66 31.13
CA ASP A 379 -25.35 -3.56 31.38
C ASP A 379 -24.76 -2.18 31.02
N LEU A 380 -23.89 -2.14 30.00
CA LEU A 380 -23.36 -0.89 29.44
C LEU A 380 -24.15 -0.50 28.20
N ASP A 381 -24.38 0.80 28.07
CA ASP A 381 -25.08 1.37 26.93
C ASP A 381 -24.16 1.31 25.70
N VAL A 382 -24.33 0.32 24.84
CA VAL A 382 -23.59 0.15 23.59
C VAL A 382 -24.53 0.41 22.41
N ASP A 383 -24.11 1.29 21.50
CA ASP A 383 -24.92 1.66 20.34
C ASP A 383 -24.47 0.92 19.08
N VAL A 384 -23.15 0.76 18.91
CA VAL A 384 -22.52 0.21 17.71
C VAL A 384 -21.29 -0.60 18.10
N ALA A 385 -21.01 -1.68 17.39
CA ALA A 385 -19.73 -2.37 17.44
C ALA A 385 -19.08 -2.41 16.05
N ILE A 386 -17.75 -2.24 15.99
CA ILE A 386 -16.97 -2.36 14.76
C ILE A 386 -15.86 -3.41 14.91
N MET A 387 -15.58 -4.12 13.83
CA MET A 387 -14.50 -5.10 13.72
C MET A 387 -13.81 -4.94 12.36
N ASN A 388 -12.51 -4.63 12.34
CA ASN A 388 -11.77 -4.54 11.09
C ASN A 388 -11.54 -5.95 10.49
N GLY A 389 -11.70 -6.10 9.17
CA GLY A 389 -11.59 -7.38 8.49
C GLY A 389 -10.19 -8.00 8.57
N GLY A 390 -9.15 -7.20 8.81
CA GLY A 390 -7.78 -7.63 9.04
C GLY A 390 -7.62 -8.47 10.32
N GLY A 391 -8.43 -8.19 11.34
CA GLY A 391 -8.44 -8.88 12.62
C GLY A 391 -9.21 -10.22 12.63
N ILE A 392 -9.81 -10.61 11.50
CA ILE A 392 -10.53 -11.88 11.32
C ILE A 392 -9.69 -12.80 10.41
N ARG A 393 -9.18 -13.90 10.95
CA ARG A 393 -8.12 -14.71 10.31
C ARG A 393 -8.53 -16.12 9.88
N ASN A 394 -9.71 -16.60 10.27
CA ASN A 394 -10.14 -17.94 9.88
C ASN A 394 -10.49 -18.05 8.39
N GLU A 395 -10.31 -19.26 7.86
CA GLU A 395 -10.95 -19.72 6.63
C GLU A 395 -12.42 -20.06 6.89
N ALA A 396 -12.83 -21.33 6.73
CA ALA A 396 -14.17 -21.82 7.01
C ALA A 396 -14.21 -22.58 8.35
N ILE A 397 -15.16 -22.24 9.23
CA ILE A 397 -15.39 -22.92 10.51
C ILE A 397 -16.79 -23.49 10.55
N THR A 398 -16.91 -24.80 10.80
CA THR A 398 -18.18 -25.50 11.04
C THR A 398 -17.98 -26.60 12.08
N GLY A 399 -19.04 -26.92 12.83
CA GLY A 399 -19.01 -27.96 13.85
C GLY A 399 -18.60 -27.44 15.23
N ASP A 400 -17.77 -28.21 15.94
CA ASP A 400 -17.39 -27.89 17.32
C ASP A 400 -16.53 -26.62 17.39
N ILE A 401 -16.89 -25.72 18.30
CA ILE A 401 -16.18 -24.49 18.57
C ILE A 401 -15.46 -24.64 19.91
N SER A 402 -14.14 -24.48 19.91
CA SER A 402 -13.27 -24.48 21.08
C SER A 402 -12.66 -23.10 21.34
N TYR A 403 -11.94 -22.92 22.45
CA TYR A 403 -11.13 -21.70 22.63
C TYR A 403 -10.06 -21.57 21.53
N LEU A 404 -9.53 -22.69 21.03
CA LEU A 404 -8.59 -22.73 19.91
C LEU A 404 -9.26 -22.24 18.62
N THR A 405 -10.52 -22.63 18.38
CA THR A 405 -11.34 -22.13 17.27
C THR A 405 -11.56 -20.61 17.38
N CYS A 406 -11.86 -20.10 18.57
CA CYS A 406 -11.97 -18.65 18.77
C CYS A 406 -10.63 -17.94 18.54
N LYS A 407 -9.53 -18.53 19.02
CA LYS A 407 -8.17 -17.97 18.85
C LYS A 407 -7.69 -18.04 17.40
N SER A 408 -8.20 -18.94 16.57
CA SER A 408 -7.90 -18.96 15.13
C SER A 408 -8.71 -17.91 14.34
N ILE A 409 -9.87 -17.48 14.84
CA ILE A 409 -10.59 -16.32 14.30
C ILE A 409 -9.88 -15.02 14.70
N HIS A 410 -9.56 -14.85 15.99
CA HIS A 410 -8.90 -13.67 16.54
C HIS A 410 -7.57 -14.02 17.20
N THR A 411 -6.47 -13.72 16.49
CA THR A 411 -5.14 -14.22 16.79
C THR A 411 -4.24 -13.17 17.46
N PHE A 412 -4.66 -11.91 17.50
CA PHE A 412 -3.82 -10.78 17.90
C PHE A 412 -3.77 -10.56 19.41
N GLY A 413 -4.77 -11.03 20.16
CA GLY A 413 -4.86 -10.73 21.60
C GLY A 413 -5.24 -9.27 21.85
N ASN A 414 -5.91 -8.66 20.86
CA ASN A 414 -6.48 -7.33 21.00
C ASN A 414 -7.50 -7.33 22.14
N VAL A 415 -7.70 -6.20 22.81
CA VAL A 415 -8.54 -6.12 24.00
C VAL A 415 -9.70 -5.18 23.75
N ALA A 416 -10.91 -5.64 24.11
CA ALA A 416 -12.14 -4.90 23.86
C ALA A 416 -12.19 -3.59 24.65
N CYS A 417 -12.59 -2.53 23.95
CA CYS A 417 -12.72 -1.16 24.44
C CYS A 417 -14.11 -0.62 24.09
N LEU A 418 -14.62 0.28 24.94
CA LEU A 418 -15.83 1.04 24.70
C LEU A 418 -15.52 2.54 24.77
N GLN A 419 -15.78 3.27 23.70
CA GLN A 419 -15.57 4.71 23.61
C GLN A 419 -16.85 5.45 23.25
N THR A 420 -17.05 6.62 23.81
CA THR A 420 -18.06 7.57 23.31
C THR A 420 -17.46 8.40 22.20
N VAL A 421 -18.04 8.28 21.01
CA VAL A 421 -17.65 8.98 19.78
C VAL A 421 -18.80 9.83 19.25
N THR A 422 -18.50 10.79 18.38
CA THR A 422 -19.54 11.54 17.65
C THR A 422 -20.02 10.77 16.42
N GLY A 423 -21.23 11.08 15.94
CA GLY A 423 -21.70 10.54 14.66
C GLY A 423 -20.78 10.88 13.49
N GLN A 424 -20.12 12.05 13.49
CA GLN A 424 -19.11 12.38 12.49
C GLN A 424 -17.91 11.42 12.53
N GLN A 425 -17.38 11.12 13.71
CA GLN A 425 -16.27 10.17 13.84
C GLN A 425 -16.65 8.76 13.39
N LEU A 426 -17.89 8.32 13.62
CA LEU A 426 -18.40 7.06 13.08
C LEU A 426 -18.43 7.07 11.55
N LEU A 427 -18.95 8.15 10.95
CA LEU A 427 -18.98 8.27 9.49
C LEU A 427 -17.57 8.27 8.90
N ASP A 428 -16.64 9.02 9.50
CA ASP A 428 -15.24 9.08 9.07
C ASP A 428 -14.56 7.71 9.15
N ALA A 429 -14.82 6.94 10.21
CA ALA A 429 -14.29 5.59 10.38
C ALA A 429 -14.84 4.62 9.31
N LEU A 430 -16.13 4.67 9.03
CA LEU A 430 -16.74 3.84 7.97
C LEU A 430 -16.20 4.23 6.59
N GLU A 431 -16.05 5.52 6.31
CA GLU A 431 -15.47 6.04 5.07
C GLU A 431 -14.03 5.57 4.90
N TRP A 432 -13.22 5.66 5.96
CA TRP A 432 -11.85 5.19 5.99
C TRP A 432 -11.74 3.68 5.75
N GLY A 433 -12.56 2.86 6.41
CA GLY A 433 -12.61 1.42 6.18
C GLY A 433 -13.03 1.05 4.76
N ALA A 434 -13.83 1.90 4.10
CA ALA A 434 -14.30 1.70 2.73
C ALA A 434 -13.38 2.30 1.65
N LYS A 435 -12.24 2.91 2.00
CA LYS A 435 -11.42 3.74 1.08
C LYS A 435 -10.89 2.99 -0.15
N ASP A 436 -10.65 1.69 -0.04
CA ASP A 436 -10.12 0.85 -1.13
C ASP A 436 -11.20 -0.03 -1.79
N ALA A 437 -12.45 0.05 -1.34
CA ALA A 437 -13.52 -0.78 -1.88
C ALA A 437 -13.77 -0.47 -3.36
N THR A 438 -13.73 -1.50 -4.20
CA THR A 438 -14.00 -1.41 -5.64
C THR A 438 -15.27 -2.16 -6.03
N ALA A 439 -15.90 -1.75 -7.13
CA ALA A 439 -17.14 -2.35 -7.63
C ALA A 439 -17.01 -3.86 -7.95
N ASP A 440 -15.80 -4.30 -8.28
CA ASP A 440 -15.47 -5.68 -8.63
C ASP A 440 -14.85 -6.47 -7.47
N GLY A 441 -14.62 -5.84 -6.30
CA GLY A 441 -14.00 -6.48 -5.15
C GLY A 441 -12.56 -6.98 -5.41
N SER A 442 -11.85 -6.33 -6.32
CA SER A 442 -10.47 -6.69 -6.70
C SER A 442 -9.41 -6.21 -5.71
N VAL A 443 -9.74 -5.24 -4.86
CA VAL A 443 -8.82 -4.67 -3.86
C VAL A 443 -9.28 -5.04 -2.45
N GLU A 444 -8.34 -5.39 -1.60
CA GLU A 444 -8.58 -5.72 -0.20
C GLU A 444 -8.07 -4.62 0.74
N ASN A 445 -8.78 -4.40 1.84
CA ASN A 445 -8.36 -3.49 2.90
C ASN A 445 -8.55 -4.16 4.27
N GLY A 446 -7.47 -4.33 5.03
CA GLY A 446 -7.53 -4.83 6.41
C GLY A 446 -8.44 -3.98 7.31
N GLY A 447 -8.49 -2.67 7.06
CA GLY A 447 -9.35 -1.72 7.77
C GLY A 447 -10.83 -1.76 7.41
N PHE A 448 -11.28 -2.62 6.49
CA PHE A 448 -12.70 -2.73 6.14
C PHE A 448 -13.54 -3.12 7.37
N LEU A 449 -14.54 -2.30 7.73
CA LEU A 449 -15.27 -2.48 8.99
C LEU A 449 -16.49 -3.40 8.83
N GLN A 450 -16.45 -4.54 9.50
CA GLN A 450 -17.64 -5.33 9.85
C GLN A 450 -18.33 -4.66 11.05
N VAL A 451 -19.66 -4.73 11.13
CA VAL A 451 -20.43 -3.89 12.07
C VAL A 451 -21.55 -4.66 12.78
N SER A 452 -21.91 -4.22 13.98
CA SER A 452 -23.15 -4.59 14.69
C SER A 452 -23.81 -3.34 15.28
N GLY A 453 -25.13 -3.35 15.41
CA GLY A 453 -25.91 -2.16 15.80
C GLY A 453 -25.97 -1.05 14.74
N LEU A 454 -25.41 -1.26 13.55
CA LEU A 454 -25.33 -0.28 12.46
C LEU A 454 -25.55 -0.93 11.10
N LYS A 455 -26.08 -0.15 10.14
CA LYS A 455 -26.11 -0.47 8.71
C LYS A 455 -25.56 0.70 7.89
N TYR A 456 -24.94 0.41 6.75
CA TYR A 456 -24.48 1.43 5.83
C TYR A 456 -24.36 0.93 4.38
N THR A 457 -24.30 1.88 3.44
CA THR A 457 -24.09 1.64 2.01
C THR A 457 -22.78 2.26 1.56
N ILE A 458 -21.99 1.54 0.76
CA ILE A 458 -20.79 2.02 0.08
C ILE A 458 -21.11 2.17 -1.40
N ASN A 459 -21.01 3.39 -1.94
CA ASN A 459 -21.12 3.64 -3.37
C ASN A 459 -19.74 3.77 -4.03
N THR A 460 -19.28 2.70 -4.68
CA THR A 460 -17.95 2.65 -5.32
C THR A 460 -17.82 3.52 -6.56
N ALA A 461 -18.92 4.11 -7.04
CA ALA A 461 -18.87 5.12 -8.11
C ALA A 461 -18.30 6.46 -7.62
N ILE A 462 -18.24 6.67 -6.30
CA ILE A 462 -17.66 7.87 -5.66
C ILE A 462 -16.18 7.59 -5.37
N PRO A 463 -15.23 8.32 -6.00
CA PRO A 463 -13.81 8.18 -5.72
C PRO A 463 -13.47 8.47 -4.26
N SER A 464 -12.47 7.76 -3.72
CA SER A 464 -12.02 7.99 -2.36
C SER A 464 -11.16 9.23 -2.37
N THR A 465 -11.48 10.18 -1.50
CA THR A 465 -10.70 11.42 -1.37
C THR A 465 -10.35 11.71 0.08
N VAL A 466 -10.39 10.67 0.92
CA VAL A 466 -9.96 10.71 2.33
C VAL A 466 -8.50 11.14 2.40
N GLN A 467 -8.16 11.88 3.45
CA GLN A 467 -6.84 12.45 3.64
C GLN A 467 -6.03 11.58 4.62
N GLN A 468 -4.76 11.35 4.29
CA GLN A 468 -3.82 10.60 5.11
C GLN A 468 -2.43 11.26 5.08
N ASP A 469 -1.58 10.92 6.05
CA ASP A 469 -0.17 11.32 6.04
C ASP A 469 0.70 10.33 5.24
N ASP A 470 2.02 10.58 5.24
CA ASP A 470 3.03 9.79 4.53
C ASP A 470 3.16 8.34 5.04
N LYS A 471 2.58 8.03 6.21
CA LYS A 471 2.56 6.70 6.83
C LYS A 471 1.22 6.00 6.65
N GLY A 472 0.27 6.60 5.94
CA GLY A 472 -1.07 6.05 5.74
C GLY A 472 -1.98 6.17 6.97
N VAL A 473 -1.73 7.14 7.85
CA VAL A 473 -2.59 7.44 9.00
C VAL A 473 -3.59 8.53 8.62
N TRP A 474 -4.86 8.36 9.00
CA TRP A 474 -5.92 9.32 8.68
C TRP A 474 -5.60 10.72 9.21
N THR A 475 -5.81 11.74 8.38
CA THR A 475 -5.66 13.16 8.76
C THR A 475 -6.92 13.99 8.53
N GLY A 476 -7.91 13.44 7.80
CA GLY A 476 -9.18 14.11 7.56
C GLY A 476 -10.16 13.31 6.70
N GLY A 477 -11.44 13.66 6.81
CA GLY A 477 -12.50 13.12 5.93
C GLY A 477 -12.30 13.48 4.45
N PRO A 478 -13.16 12.97 3.55
CA PRO A 478 -13.03 13.17 2.12
C PRO A 478 -13.08 14.65 1.73
N THR A 479 -12.26 15.04 0.76
CA THR A 479 -12.32 16.40 0.16
C THR A 479 -13.48 16.56 -0.83
N GLY A 480 -14.03 15.43 -1.33
CA GLY A 480 -15.25 15.35 -2.12
C GLY A 480 -16.44 14.76 -1.35
N ASP A 481 -17.35 14.12 -2.08
CA ASP A 481 -18.50 13.43 -1.50
C ASP A 481 -18.05 12.17 -0.73
N TYR A 482 -18.79 11.81 0.32
CA TYR A 482 -18.63 10.53 1.01
C TYR A 482 -19.12 9.39 0.11
N ARG A 483 -18.33 8.32 -0.01
CA ARG A 483 -18.81 7.06 -0.61
C ARG A 483 -19.74 6.31 0.33
N VAL A 484 -19.56 6.46 1.63
CA VAL A 484 -20.42 5.87 2.66
C VAL A 484 -21.67 6.73 2.85
N THR A 485 -22.82 6.11 2.62
CA THR A 485 -24.13 6.74 2.67
C THR A 485 -25.15 5.82 3.35
N ASP A 486 -26.36 6.33 3.59
CA ASP A 486 -27.45 5.61 4.28
C ASP A 486 -26.99 4.93 5.58
N VAL A 487 -26.21 5.64 6.40
CA VAL A 487 -25.77 5.13 7.69
C VAL A 487 -26.92 5.20 8.68
N GLN A 488 -27.28 4.05 9.26
CA GLN A 488 -28.38 3.90 10.19
C GLN A 488 -27.91 3.17 11.44
N VAL A 489 -28.27 3.68 12.61
CA VAL A 489 -27.93 3.09 13.92
C VAL A 489 -29.19 2.47 14.52
N LEU A 490 -29.04 1.29 15.13
CA LEU A 490 -30.12 0.62 15.84
C LEU A 490 -30.46 1.40 17.11
N ASN A 491 -31.71 1.86 17.22
CA ASN A 491 -32.22 2.41 18.46
C ASN A 491 -32.71 1.27 19.35
N ASN A 492 -31.97 0.97 20.42
CA ASN A 492 -32.26 -0.14 21.35
C ASN A 492 -33.60 0.01 22.09
N GLU A 493 -34.13 1.24 22.25
CA GLU A 493 -35.43 1.46 22.89
C GLU A 493 -36.59 1.12 21.95
N THR A 494 -36.47 1.44 20.66
CA THR A 494 -37.55 1.26 19.67
C THR A 494 -37.41 -0.02 18.84
N GLY A 495 -36.20 -0.58 18.78
CA GLY A 495 -35.84 -1.70 17.91
C GLY A 495 -35.80 -1.33 16.41
N ALA A 496 -35.80 -0.05 16.07
CA ALA A 496 -35.77 0.44 14.70
C ALA A 496 -34.40 1.03 14.35
N TYR A 497 -33.99 0.86 13.10
CA TYR A 497 -32.83 1.56 12.54
C TYR A 497 -33.21 2.99 12.20
N GLU A 498 -32.45 3.96 12.73
CA GLU A 498 -32.65 5.39 12.57
C GLU A 498 -31.43 6.02 11.88
N PRO A 499 -31.59 7.05 11.03
CA PRO A 499 -30.45 7.70 10.38
C PRO A 499 -29.44 8.25 11.39
N LEU A 500 -28.15 8.09 11.08
CA LEU A 500 -27.05 8.62 11.90
C LEU A 500 -27.17 10.15 12.07
N ASP A 501 -27.12 10.63 13.31
CA ASP A 501 -26.99 12.05 13.62
C ASP A 501 -25.51 12.38 13.87
N LEU A 502 -24.91 13.13 12.94
CA LEU A 502 -23.48 13.47 12.98
C LEU A 502 -23.05 14.21 14.26
N LYS A 503 -23.99 14.85 14.97
CA LYS A 503 -23.71 15.62 16.19
C LYS A 503 -24.08 14.87 17.47
N ALA A 504 -24.79 13.75 17.37
CA ALA A 504 -25.07 12.91 18.51
C ALA A 504 -23.81 12.16 18.96
N SER A 505 -23.85 11.68 20.20
CA SER A 505 -22.82 10.82 20.77
C SER A 505 -23.32 9.39 20.77
N TYR A 506 -22.42 8.47 20.44
CA TYR A 506 -22.68 7.03 20.38
C TYR A 506 -21.57 6.30 21.14
N ASN A 507 -21.93 5.26 21.88
CA ASN A 507 -20.99 4.36 22.52
C ASN A 507 -20.61 3.25 21.54
N LEU A 508 -19.37 3.34 21.07
CA LEU A 508 -18.75 2.46 20.08
C LEU A 508 -17.90 1.41 20.79
N ALA A 509 -18.28 0.15 20.60
CA ALA A 509 -17.46 -1.01 20.93
C ALA A 509 -16.49 -1.35 19.80
N GLY A 510 -15.26 -1.68 20.17
CA GLY A 510 -14.22 -2.11 19.24
C GLY A 510 -13.03 -2.63 20.02
N TYR A 511 -11.90 -2.80 19.34
CA TYR A 511 -10.66 -3.23 19.97
C TYR A 511 -9.67 -2.08 20.10
N ASN A 512 -8.74 -2.16 21.06
CA ASN A 512 -7.68 -1.16 21.26
C ASN A 512 -6.89 -0.86 19.97
N TYR A 513 -6.63 -1.88 19.14
CA TYR A 513 -5.99 -1.74 17.84
C TYR A 513 -6.58 -0.59 17.00
N THR A 514 -7.89 -0.61 16.72
CA THR A 514 -8.56 0.45 15.93
C THR A 514 -8.92 1.68 16.75
N LEU A 515 -9.32 1.51 18.02
CA LEU A 515 -9.89 2.61 18.82
C LEU A 515 -8.85 3.44 19.59
N ARG A 516 -7.65 2.90 19.85
CA ARG A 516 -6.66 3.49 20.76
C ARG A 516 -5.29 3.65 20.08
N ASP A 517 -4.87 2.63 19.34
CA ASP A 517 -3.48 2.46 18.96
C ASP A 517 -3.19 2.84 17.50
N LEU A 518 -4.18 3.43 16.81
CA LEU A 518 -4.08 3.89 15.42
C LEU A 518 -3.87 2.77 14.40
N GLY A 519 -4.17 1.52 14.76
CA GLY A 519 -4.11 0.37 13.86
C GLY A 519 -4.98 0.60 12.62
N ASP A 520 -4.51 0.15 11.46
CA ASP A 520 -5.05 0.46 10.13
C ASP A 520 -5.20 1.97 9.84
N GLY A 521 -4.53 2.84 10.60
CA GLY A 521 -4.55 4.31 10.42
C GLY A 521 -5.78 5.01 11.00
N PHE A 522 -6.58 4.38 11.88
CA PHE A 522 -7.80 4.94 12.46
C PHE A 522 -7.54 6.06 13.49
N ALA A 523 -7.18 7.27 13.02
CA ALA A 523 -6.87 8.41 13.89
C ALA A 523 -8.06 9.33 14.22
N MET A 524 -9.21 9.18 13.54
CA MET A 524 -10.40 10.02 13.74
C MET A 524 -11.00 9.93 15.15
N PHE A 525 -10.65 8.90 15.94
CA PHE A 525 -11.09 8.76 17.33
C PHE A 525 -10.31 9.61 18.33
N ASP A 526 -9.37 10.44 17.88
CA ASP A 526 -8.71 11.41 18.77
C ASP A 526 -9.73 12.28 19.51
N GLY A 527 -9.49 12.49 20.80
CA GLY A 527 -10.40 13.19 21.71
C GLY A 527 -11.68 12.42 22.10
N ALA A 528 -11.91 11.20 21.61
CA ALA A 528 -13.03 10.36 22.06
C ALA A 528 -12.91 10.03 23.56
N VAL A 529 -14.07 9.89 24.22
CA VAL A 529 -14.09 9.59 25.66
C VAL A 529 -14.04 8.08 25.86
N ASN A 530 -12.96 7.61 26.47
CA ASN A 530 -12.84 6.21 26.84
C ASN A 530 -13.79 5.89 28.02
N VAL A 531 -14.82 5.08 27.77
CA VAL A 531 -15.83 4.68 28.76
C VAL A 531 -15.29 3.51 29.58
N LEU A 532 -14.74 2.51 28.89
CA LEU A 532 -14.13 1.35 29.52
C LEU A 532 -13.02 0.80 28.63
N ASP A 533 -11.87 0.52 29.23
CA ASP A 533 -10.66 0.11 28.52
C ASP A 533 -10.20 -1.28 28.97
N TYR A 534 -9.57 -2.01 28.05
CA TYR A 534 -8.92 -3.29 28.28
C TYR A 534 -9.80 -4.30 29.06
N VAL A 535 -10.99 -4.60 28.53
CA VAL A 535 -11.98 -5.45 29.22
C VAL A 535 -11.69 -6.93 29.09
N MET A 536 -11.52 -7.41 27.86
CA MET A 536 -11.43 -8.83 27.54
C MET A 536 -10.67 -9.01 26.23
N GLU A 537 -9.78 -10.00 26.17
CA GLU A 537 -9.08 -10.36 24.93
C GLU A 537 -10.07 -10.85 23.87
N ASP A 538 -9.78 -10.52 22.62
CA ASP A 538 -10.57 -10.77 21.42
C ASP A 538 -11.15 -12.17 21.31
N TYR A 539 -10.33 -13.22 21.42
CA TYR A 539 -10.81 -14.60 21.34
C TYR A 539 -11.71 -14.98 22.54
N MET A 540 -11.51 -14.34 23.70
CA MET A 540 -12.37 -14.53 24.87
C MET A 540 -13.71 -13.82 24.70
N VAL A 541 -13.75 -12.70 23.96
CA VAL A 541 -15.02 -12.05 23.55
C VAL A 541 -15.84 -13.02 22.72
N LEU A 542 -15.24 -13.66 21.71
CA LEU A 542 -15.92 -14.69 20.92
C LEU A 542 -16.36 -15.87 21.79
N ALA A 543 -15.47 -16.39 22.65
CA ALA A 543 -15.79 -17.52 23.51
C ALA A 543 -16.95 -17.20 24.47
N ASN A 544 -16.97 -15.98 25.03
CA ASN A 544 -18.06 -15.49 25.86
C ASN A 544 -19.39 -15.45 25.09
N TYR A 545 -19.34 -14.98 23.84
CA TYR A 545 -20.51 -14.94 22.98
C TYR A 545 -21.00 -16.34 22.62
N VAL A 546 -20.12 -17.27 22.22
CA VAL A 546 -20.47 -18.68 21.95
C VAL A 546 -21.17 -19.33 23.14
N GLN A 547 -20.64 -19.11 24.35
CA GLN A 547 -21.20 -19.67 25.58
C GLN A 547 -22.53 -19.00 26.00
N SER A 548 -22.89 -17.86 25.40
CA SER A 548 -24.19 -17.21 25.64
C SER A 548 -25.35 -17.91 24.94
N PHE A 549 -25.08 -18.68 23.88
CA PHE A 549 -26.11 -19.36 23.11
C PHE A 549 -26.73 -20.51 23.91
N GLU A 550 -28.03 -20.75 23.66
CA GLU A 550 -28.76 -21.82 24.35
C GLU A 550 -28.13 -23.20 24.04
N ASN A 551 -27.71 -23.90 25.10
CA ASN A 551 -26.97 -25.17 25.01
C ASN A 551 -25.64 -25.09 24.22
N GLY A 552 -25.10 -23.89 23.99
CA GLY A 552 -23.89 -23.67 23.19
C GLY A 552 -24.08 -23.86 21.69
N GLU A 553 -25.32 -23.88 21.17
CA GLU A 553 -25.58 -23.96 19.73
C GLU A 553 -25.63 -22.55 19.10
N VAL A 554 -24.58 -22.18 18.39
CA VAL A 554 -24.49 -20.91 17.67
C VAL A 554 -25.42 -20.96 16.46
N THR A 555 -26.30 -19.97 16.34
CA THR A 555 -27.30 -19.87 15.25
C THR A 555 -27.41 -18.43 14.77
N GLY A 556 -27.99 -18.24 13.57
CA GLY A 556 -28.23 -16.90 13.00
C GLY A 556 -27.16 -16.42 12.02
N TYR A 557 -26.14 -17.24 11.76
CA TYR A 557 -25.00 -16.90 10.89
C TYR A 557 -24.94 -17.74 9.61
N ALA A 558 -26.07 -18.28 9.15
CA ALA A 558 -26.14 -19.02 7.89
C ALA A 558 -25.77 -18.17 6.65
N GLN A 559 -26.00 -16.86 6.73
CA GLN A 559 -25.71 -15.85 5.72
C GLN A 559 -25.37 -14.52 6.41
N PRO A 560 -24.68 -13.58 5.74
CA PRO A 560 -24.54 -12.21 6.22
C PRO A 560 -25.90 -11.55 6.52
N ALA A 561 -25.93 -10.65 7.51
CA ALA A 561 -27.15 -10.05 8.05
C ALA A 561 -27.71 -8.89 7.20
N GLY A 562 -26.99 -8.45 6.16
CA GLY A 562 -27.37 -7.33 5.31
C GLY A 562 -27.20 -5.99 6.04
N ARG A 563 -26.06 -5.83 6.69
CA ARG A 563 -25.60 -4.62 7.38
C ARG A 563 -24.76 -3.73 6.47
N ILE A 564 -24.10 -4.29 5.46
CA ILE A 564 -23.24 -3.55 4.54
C ILE A 564 -23.71 -3.79 3.12
N THR A 565 -24.05 -2.71 2.42
CA THR A 565 -24.49 -2.79 1.01
C THR A 565 -23.46 -2.13 0.12
N LEU A 566 -22.95 -2.84 -0.89
CA LEU A 566 -22.10 -2.25 -1.94
C LEU A 566 -22.96 -1.94 -3.17
N VAL A 567 -22.84 -0.71 -3.68
CA VAL A 567 -23.46 -0.27 -4.93
C VAL A 567 -22.43 0.42 -5.81
N ASN A 568 -22.69 0.45 -7.11
CA ASN A 568 -21.88 1.19 -8.09
C ASN A 568 -22.81 2.02 -8.97
N GLU A 569 -23.54 2.92 -8.33
CA GLU A 569 -24.57 3.72 -8.99
C GLU A 569 -24.03 5.12 -9.28
N PRO A 570 -24.16 5.62 -10.52
CA PRO A 570 -23.76 6.99 -10.84
C PRO A 570 -24.44 7.95 -9.88
N VAL A 571 -23.66 8.78 -9.19
CA VAL A 571 -24.24 9.84 -8.36
C VAL A 571 -24.94 10.80 -9.31
N ALA A 572 -26.23 11.04 -9.06
CA ALA A 572 -26.97 12.06 -9.78
C ALA A 572 -26.46 13.44 -9.33
N THR A 573 -25.44 13.97 -9.99
CA THR A 573 -25.06 15.37 -9.82
C THR A 573 -26.17 16.25 -10.41
N GLU A 574 -27.00 16.86 -9.55
CA GLU A 574 -27.85 17.96 -9.99
C GLU A 574 -26.97 19.16 -10.32
N TYR A 575 -26.62 19.32 -11.60
CA TYR A 575 -25.97 20.52 -12.09
C TYR A 575 -26.87 21.75 -11.89
N PRO A 576 -26.28 22.96 -11.72
CA PRO A 576 -27.04 24.20 -11.68
C PRO A 576 -28.10 24.26 -12.79
N ALA A 577 -29.33 24.62 -12.44
CA ALA A 577 -30.48 24.60 -13.37
C ALA A 577 -30.31 25.49 -14.62
N ASP A 578 -29.34 26.40 -14.63
CA ASP A 578 -28.98 27.24 -15.77
C ASP A 578 -27.95 26.59 -16.72
N LEU A 579 -27.58 25.32 -16.48
CA LEU A 579 -26.86 24.45 -17.42
C LEU A 579 -27.85 23.59 -18.23
N GLU A 580 -28.17 24.04 -19.43
CA GLU A 580 -29.00 23.28 -20.37
C GLU A 580 -28.20 22.17 -21.05
N GLU A 581 -28.60 20.90 -20.92
CA GLU A 581 -27.89 19.71 -21.47
C GLU A 581 -27.62 19.78 -22.99
N GLY A 582 -28.41 20.56 -23.73
CA GLY A 582 -28.24 20.79 -25.17
C GLY A 582 -27.35 21.99 -25.54
N ALA A 583 -26.86 22.77 -24.58
CA ALA A 583 -26.02 23.93 -24.84
C ALA A 583 -24.61 23.51 -25.29
N TRP A 584 -24.00 24.27 -26.21
CA TRP A 584 -22.68 23.96 -26.75
C TRP A 584 -21.58 23.90 -25.69
N TYR A 585 -21.75 24.62 -24.58
CA TYR A 585 -20.83 24.68 -23.45
C TYR A 585 -21.15 23.69 -22.34
N TYR A 586 -22.25 22.93 -22.43
CA TYR A 586 -22.72 22.08 -21.33
C TYR A 586 -21.63 21.11 -20.86
N LYS A 587 -21.02 20.38 -21.80
CA LYS A 587 -19.91 19.45 -21.49
C LYS A 587 -18.74 20.13 -20.80
N ALA A 588 -18.37 21.33 -21.26
CA ALA A 588 -17.25 22.06 -20.70
C ALA A 588 -17.57 22.62 -19.30
N ALA A 589 -18.79 23.09 -19.08
CA ALA A 589 -19.24 23.60 -17.79
C ALA A 589 -19.37 22.48 -16.75
N VAL A 590 -19.91 21.32 -17.15
CA VAL A 590 -19.95 20.10 -16.34
C VAL A 590 -18.55 19.64 -15.99
N TYR A 591 -17.68 19.50 -17.00
CA TYR A 591 -16.28 19.14 -16.78
C TYR A 591 -15.59 20.09 -15.77
N ALA A 592 -15.81 21.39 -15.90
CA ALA A 592 -15.22 22.36 -14.98
C ALA A 592 -15.80 22.27 -13.55
N LEU A 593 -17.05 21.85 -13.38
CA LEU A 593 -17.67 21.63 -12.07
C LEU A 593 -17.20 20.32 -11.43
N ASP A 594 -17.21 19.22 -12.19
CA ASP A 594 -16.84 17.88 -11.72
C ASP A 594 -15.38 17.80 -11.26
N ASN A 595 -14.50 18.57 -11.93
CA ASN A 595 -13.08 18.60 -11.60
C ASN A 595 -12.73 19.74 -10.61
N GLY A 596 -13.72 20.38 -9.98
CA GLY A 596 -13.50 21.47 -9.03
C GLY A 596 -12.82 22.71 -9.62
N LEU A 597 -12.71 22.80 -10.95
CA LEU A 597 -12.00 23.89 -11.63
C LEU A 597 -12.78 25.19 -11.54
N MET A 598 -14.10 25.15 -11.63
CA MET A 598 -15.00 26.30 -11.51
C MET A 598 -16.08 26.00 -10.48
N ASN A 599 -16.38 26.97 -9.62
CA ASN A 599 -17.53 26.90 -8.72
C ASN A 599 -18.78 27.55 -9.31
N GLY A 600 -19.96 27.10 -8.86
CA GLY A 600 -21.22 27.81 -9.07
C GLY A 600 -21.19 29.21 -8.47
N THR A 601 -21.95 30.13 -9.07
CA THR A 601 -22.24 31.44 -8.48
C THR A 601 -23.50 31.36 -7.61
N ASN A 602 -23.80 32.41 -6.86
CA ASN A 602 -25.05 32.52 -6.07
C ASN A 602 -26.35 32.38 -6.90
N THR A 603 -26.26 32.36 -8.23
CA THR A 603 -27.40 32.24 -9.15
C THR A 603 -27.29 31.05 -10.12
N GLY A 604 -26.39 30.10 -9.86
CA GLY A 604 -26.10 28.96 -10.76
C GLY A 604 -24.74 29.09 -11.45
N PHE A 605 -24.49 28.37 -12.55
CA PHE A 605 -23.20 28.44 -13.25
C PHE A 605 -22.93 29.81 -13.89
N ALA A 606 -23.99 30.56 -14.24
CA ALA A 606 -23.96 31.87 -14.90
C ALA A 606 -23.16 31.88 -16.22
N PRO A 607 -23.52 31.08 -17.23
CA PRO A 607 -22.71 30.83 -18.43
C PRO A 607 -22.38 32.10 -19.25
N ASN A 608 -23.19 33.14 -19.13
CA ASN A 608 -23.01 34.42 -19.84
C ASN A 608 -22.25 35.49 -19.04
N ALA A 609 -21.99 35.27 -17.74
CA ALA A 609 -21.26 36.23 -16.94
C ALA A 609 -19.80 36.33 -17.40
N LYS A 610 -19.21 37.52 -17.27
CA LYS A 610 -17.85 37.80 -17.73
C LYS A 610 -16.81 37.32 -16.72
N VAL A 611 -15.70 36.81 -17.24
CA VAL A 611 -14.58 36.33 -16.43
C VAL A 611 -13.75 37.51 -15.94
N THR A 612 -13.37 37.47 -14.67
CA THR A 612 -12.54 38.49 -14.04
C THR A 612 -11.12 38.00 -13.82
N THR A 613 -10.20 38.94 -13.57
CA THR A 613 -8.78 38.64 -13.34
C THR A 613 -8.60 37.67 -12.16
N ALA A 614 -9.30 37.90 -11.05
CA ALA A 614 -9.23 37.01 -9.89
C ALA A 614 -9.78 35.62 -10.21
N SER A 615 -10.83 35.53 -11.03
CA SER A 615 -11.41 34.24 -11.41
C SER A 615 -10.41 33.37 -12.15
N VAL A 616 -9.58 33.94 -13.03
CA VAL A 616 -8.57 33.19 -13.78
C VAL A 616 -7.50 32.64 -12.85
N TYR A 617 -6.96 33.46 -11.94
CA TYR A 617 -5.97 32.98 -10.96
C TYR A 617 -6.55 31.94 -10.01
N GLN A 618 -7.81 32.09 -9.60
CA GLN A 618 -8.48 31.08 -8.81
C GLN A 618 -8.56 29.74 -9.53
N MET A 619 -8.77 29.70 -10.86
CA MET A 619 -8.79 28.40 -11.54
C MET A 619 -7.40 27.78 -11.66
N LEU A 620 -6.36 28.58 -11.93
CA LEU A 620 -4.98 28.06 -11.94
C LEU A 620 -4.59 27.52 -10.56
N TYR A 621 -5.04 28.17 -9.50
CA TYR A 621 -4.86 27.72 -8.13
C TYR A 621 -5.62 26.42 -7.83
N ASN A 622 -6.87 26.30 -8.29
CA ASN A 622 -7.64 25.06 -8.17
C ASN A 622 -7.00 23.89 -8.95
N MET A 623 -6.43 24.17 -10.14
CA MET A 623 -5.71 23.18 -10.96
C MET A 623 -4.50 22.58 -10.25
N GLU A 624 -3.90 23.31 -9.30
CA GLU A 624 -2.76 22.84 -8.51
C GLU A 624 -3.17 22.34 -7.13
N GLY A 625 -4.47 22.08 -6.91
CA GLY A 625 -4.96 21.45 -5.68
C GLY A 625 -5.09 22.39 -4.48
N ASN A 626 -5.24 23.70 -4.70
CA ASN A 626 -5.34 24.72 -3.65
C ASN A 626 -4.15 24.73 -2.66
N PRO A 627 -2.92 24.91 -3.15
CA PRO A 627 -1.73 24.86 -2.31
C PRO A 627 -1.74 25.91 -1.19
N ALA A 628 -1.16 25.60 -0.05
CA ALA A 628 -1.08 26.52 1.08
C ALA A 628 -0.29 27.80 0.73
N VAL A 629 -0.74 28.95 1.26
CA VAL A 629 -0.09 30.25 1.06
C VAL A 629 0.43 30.74 2.42
N GLU A 630 1.75 30.69 2.59
CA GLU A 630 2.40 31.02 3.86
C GLU A 630 2.57 32.53 4.09
N GLU A 631 2.68 33.31 3.02
CA GLU A 631 2.91 34.76 3.10
C GLU A 631 2.07 35.53 2.07
N ILE A 632 1.47 36.63 2.52
CA ILE A 632 0.79 37.60 1.66
C ILE A 632 1.82 38.61 1.16
N THR A 633 2.17 38.54 -0.12
CA THR A 633 3.19 39.36 -0.77
C THR A 633 2.60 40.42 -1.71
N VAL A 634 1.37 40.24 -2.20
CA VAL A 634 0.69 41.17 -3.11
C VAL A 634 -0.20 42.12 -2.33
N SER A 635 0.22 43.38 -2.21
CA SER A 635 -0.55 44.42 -1.52
C SER A 635 -1.92 44.67 -2.17
N GLY A 636 -2.97 44.90 -1.38
CA GLY A 636 -4.33 45.13 -1.89
C GLY A 636 -5.11 43.85 -2.26
N SER A 637 -4.49 42.67 -2.08
CA SER A 637 -5.17 41.38 -2.21
C SER A 637 -5.86 40.93 -0.93
N GLU A 638 -5.64 41.60 0.21
CA GLU A 638 -6.00 41.13 1.55
C GLU A 638 -7.51 41.10 1.80
N GLY A 639 -8.00 40.04 2.44
CA GLY A 639 -9.39 39.91 2.89
C GLY A 639 -10.41 39.71 1.77
N GLY A 640 -9.95 39.42 0.54
CA GLY A 640 -10.78 39.03 -0.58
C GLY A 640 -10.85 37.50 -0.73
N TRP A 641 -11.86 37.01 -1.43
CA TRP A 641 -11.95 35.58 -1.78
C TRP A 641 -10.80 35.10 -2.67
N TYR A 642 -10.07 36.04 -3.27
CA TYR A 642 -8.96 35.84 -4.19
C TYR A 642 -7.58 36.01 -3.52
N THR A 643 -7.53 36.17 -2.20
CA THR A 643 -6.26 36.43 -1.49
C THR A 643 -5.27 35.29 -1.77
N ASP A 644 -5.66 34.05 -1.56
CA ASP A 644 -4.72 32.92 -1.66
C ASP A 644 -4.28 32.67 -3.10
N CYS A 645 -5.22 32.63 -4.05
CA CYS A 645 -4.87 32.36 -5.46
C CYS A 645 -3.95 33.43 -6.08
N ILE A 646 -4.10 34.70 -5.70
CA ILE A 646 -3.23 35.78 -6.18
C ILE A 646 -1.83 35.66 -5.57
N ASN A 647 -1.74 35.40 -4.27
CA ASN A 647 -0.45 35.32 -3.57
C ASN A 647 0.32 34.05 -3.94
N TRP A 648 -0.38 32.92 -4.14
CA TRP A 648 0.20 31.74 -4.74
C TRP A 648 0.73 32.02 -6.15
N ALA A 649 -0.09 32.62 -7.02
CA ALA A 649 0.37 32.95 -8.38
C ALA A 649 1.59 33.89 -8.35
N ALA A 650 1.67 34.80 -7.39
CA ALA A 650 2.83 35.67 -7.21
C ALA A 650 4.06 34.90 -6.72
N SER A 651 3.92 33.95 -5.79
CA SER A 651 5.03 33.14 -5.29
C SER A 651 5.62 32.24 -6.38
N GLN A 652 4.81 31.83 -7.36
CA GLN A 652 5.25 31.06 -8.52
C GLN A 652 5.74 31.93 -9.70
N GLY A 653 5.71 33.27 -9.56
CA GLY A 653 6.08 34.19 -10.64
C GLY A 653 5.07 34.29 -11.79
N LEU A 654 3.85 33.78 -11.61
CA LEU A 654 2.76 33.77 -12.59
C LEU A 654 1.89 35.04 -12.54
N TYR A 655 1.96 35.82 -11.46
CA TYR A 655 1.13 37.00 -11.28
C TYR A 655 1.59 38.20 -12.13
N LEU A 656 0.71 38.68 -13.01
CA LEU A 656 1.00 39.75 -13.98
C LEU A 656 0.80 41.18 -13.44
N GLY A 657 0.26 41.35 -12.23
CA GLY A 657 -0.15 42.67 -11.70
C GLY A 657 0.94 43.46 -10.95
N GLY A 658 2.16 42.92 -10.83
CA GLY A 658 3.24 43.53 -10.03
C GLY A 658 3.04 43.34 -8.52
N ASP A 659 3.45 44.31 -7.70
CA ASP A 659 3.40 44.18 -6.23
C ASP A 659 2.04 44.58 -5.60
N THR A 660 1.08 45.04 -6.41
CA THR A 660 -0.22 45.56 -5.94
C THR A 660 -1.39 45.06 -6.78
N PHE A 661 -2.35 44.38 -6.14
CA PHE A 661 -3.63 44.04 -6.75
C PHE A 661 -4.56 45.26 -6.73
N THR A 662 -4.88 45.79 -7.91
CA THR A 662 -5.67 47.03 -8.06
C THR A 662 -7.18 46.79 -8.11
N GLY A 663 -7.63 45.56 -7.83
CA GLY A 663 -9.02 45.15 -7.74
C GLY A 663 -9.45 44.19 -8.84
N ASP A 664 -10.52 43.44 -8.57
CA ASP A 664 -11.05 42.46 -9.50
C ASP A 664 -11.83 43.13 -10.65
N SER A 665 -11.38 42.88 -11.87
CA SER A 665 -11.95 43.49 -13.08
C SER A 665 -12.00 42.47 -14.22
N VAL A 666 -12.93 42.69 -15.15
CA VAL A 666 -13.10 41.83 -16.33
C VAL A 666 -11.81 41.81 -17.14
N ILE A 667 -11.33 40.61 -17.45
CA ILE A 667 -10.04 40.39 -18.11
C ILE A 667 -10.24 40.13 -19.61
N THR A 668 -9.35 40.67 -20.43
CA THR A 668 -9.41 40.50 -21.89
C THR A 668 -8.97 39.11 -22.32
N ARG A 669 -9.47 38.66 -23.47
CA ARG A 669 -9.09 37.39 -24.11
C ARG A 669 -7.58 37.25 -24.28
N SER A 670 -6.91 38.30 -24.72
CA SER A 670 -5.46 38.30 -24.92
C SER A 670 -4.67 38.15 -23.61
N ALA A 671 -5.13 38.78 -22.53
CA ALA A 671 -4.51 38.65 -21.21
C ALA A 671 -4.72 37.26 -20.61
N ILE A 672 -5.89 36.64 -20.81
CA ILE A 672 -6.12 35.24 -20.45
C ILE A 672 -5.16 34.32 -21.22
N ALA A 673 -4.99 34.53 -22.52
CA ALA A 673 -4.09 33.71 -23.34
C ALA A 673 -2.64 33.78 -22.85
N ARG A 674 -2.18 34.96 -22.43
CA ARG A 674 -0.87 35.13 -21.80
C ARG A 674 -0.74 34.34 -20.51
N LEU A 675 -1.74 34.38 -19.63
CA LEU A 675 -1.71 33.63 -18.37
C LEU A 675 -1.59 32.12 -18.60
N PHE A 676 -2.36 31.57 -19.53
CA PHE A 676 -2.31 30.13 -19.83
C PHE A 676 -0.99 29.72 -20.47
N ALA A 677 -0.39 30.57 -21.31
CA ALA A 677 0.93 30.29 -21.88
C ALA A 677 2.03 30.30 -20.82
N ASN A 678 2.04 31.31 -19.94
CA ASN A 678 2.99 31.38 -18.82
C ASN A 678 2.84 30.19 -17.88
N TYR A 679 1.59 29.78 -17.63
CA TYR A 679 1.31 28.61 -16.80
C TYR A 679 1.80 27.31 -17.44
N ALA A 680 1.56 27.11 -18.75
CA ALA A 680 2.08 25.96 -19.48
C ALA A 680 3.62 25.91 -19.44
N GLU A 681 4.29 27.05 -19.66
CA GLU A 681 5.74 27.16 -19.54
C GLU A 681 6.22 26.82 -18.13
N TRP A 682 5.54 27.29 -17.10
CA TRP A 682 5.85 26.96 -15.70
C TRP A 682 5.69 25.46 -15.41
N LYS A 683 4.73 24.78 -16.03
CA LYS A 683 4.60 23.30 -15.99
C LYS A 683 5.62 22.57 -16.87
N GLY A 684 6.55 23.29 -17.52
CA GLY A 684 7.58 22.71 -18.38
C GLY A 684 7.10 22.30 -19.78
N VAL A 685 5.96 22.81 -20.24
CA VAL A 685 5.41 22.45 -21.56
C VAL A 685 6.01 23.32 -22.66
N GLU A 686 6.52 22.65 -23.70
CA GLU A 686 7.03 23.34 -24.89
C GLU A 686 5.90 23.97 -25.72
N ALA A 687 6.15 25.18 -26.22
CA ALA A 687 5.20 25.85 -27.09
C ALA A 687 5.03 25.09 -28.42
N PRO A 688 3.80 24.93 -28.94
CA PRO A 688 3.58 24.31 -30.24
C PRO A 688 4.32 25.03 -31.37
N ALA A 689 4.72 24.28 -32.40
CA ALA A 689 5.44 24.83 -33.55
C ALA A 689 4.66 25.95 -34.25
N ASP A 690 5.23 27.17 -34.27
CA ASP A 690 4.69 28.31 -35.01
C ASP A 690 5.12 28.24 -36.49
N ASP A 691 4.15 27.93 -37.37
CA ASP A 691 4.37 27.89 -38.82
C ASP A 691 4.21 29.27 -39.50
N GLY A 692 4.02 30.33 -38.70
CA GLY A 692 3.76 31.71 -39.14
C GLY A 692 2.39 31.93 -39.78
N SER A 693 1.54 30.90 -39.87
CA SER A 693 0.28 30.99 -40.60
C SER A 693 -0.77 31.83 -39.88
N MET A 694 -0.68 31.96 -38.54
CA MET A 694 -1.56 32.81 -37.74
C MET A 694 -1.67 34.23 -38.31
N LYS A 695 -0.54 34.86 -38.65
CA LYS A 695 -0.50 36.22 -39.19
C LYS A 695 -1.28 36.41 -40.50
N THR A 696 -1.40 35.35 -41.28
CA THR A 696 -2.11 35.39 -42.58
C THR A 696 -3.55 34.91 -42.51
N LYS A 697 -3.88 34.08 -41.50
CA LYS A 697 -5.20 33.46 -41.32
C LYS A 697 -6.09 34.23 -40.35
N VAL A 698 -5.50 34.97 -39.41
CA VAL A 698 -6.20 35.77 -38.41
C VAL A 698 -6.28 37.21 -38.89
N THR A 699 -7.50 37.67 -39.13
CA THR A 699 -7.79 38.97 -39.75
C THR A 699 -7.56 40.16 -38.82
N ASP A 700 -7.58 39.94 -37.51
CA ASP A 700 -7.33 40.93 -36.47
C ASP A 700 -5.98 40.71 -35.76
N TYR A 701 -5.04 40.00 -36.41
CA TYR A 701 -3.70 39.74 -35.87
C TYR A 701 -2.98 41.02 -35.42
N ASP A 702 -3.02 42.07 -36.25
CA ASP A 702 -2.36 43.35 -35.97
C ASP A 702 -3.02 44.13 -34.80
N SER A 703 -4.14 43.65 -34.27
CA SER A 703 -4.81 44.23 -33.10
C SER A 703 -4.41 43.57 -31.76
N ILE A 704 -3.60 42.51 -31.81
CA ILE A 704 -3.12 41.82 -30.60
C ILE A 704 -2.08 42.72 -29.91
N PRO A 705 -2.24 43.02 -28.60
CA PRO A 705 -1.23 43.75 -27.83
C PRO A 705 0.13 43.04 -27.91
N ALA A 706 1.21 43.81 -28.04
CA ALA A 706 2.54 43.24 -28.23
C ALA A 706 2.95 42.33 -27.06
N GLU A 707 2.55 42.71 -25.85
CA GLU A 707 2.78 41.99 -24.60
C GLU A 707 1.96 40.70 -24.45
N ASP A 708 0.92 40.50 -25.28
CA ASP A 708 0.06 39.31 -25.24
C ASP A 708 0.27 38.41 -26.49
N LEU A 709 1.12 38.83 -27.43
CA LEU A 709 1.26 38.20 -28.73
C LEU A 709 1.75 36.75 -28.63
N GLU A 710 2.75 36.49 -27.77
CA GLU A 710 3.28 35.15 -27.56
C GLU A 710 2.21 34.21 -26.98
N GLY A 711 1.49 34.65 -25.94
CA GLY A 711 0.41 33.86 -25.34
C GLY A 711 -0.76 33.60 -26.29
N MET A 712 -1.13 34.60 -27.10
CA MET A 712 -2.13 34.44 -28.15
C MET A 712 -1.67 33.48 -29.25
N THR A 713 -0.37 33.48 -29.58
CA THR A 713 0.23 32.57 -30.56
C THR A 713 0.22 31.14 -30.03
N PHE A 714 0.65 30.93 -28.78
CA PHE A 714 0.56 29.65 -28.08
C PHE A 714 -0.87 29.11 -28.10
N CYS A 715 -1.85 29.89 -27.61
CA CYS A 715 -3.24 29.46 -27.54
C CYS A 715 -3.87 29.17 -28.91
N TYR A 716 -3.41 29.84 -29.97
CA TYR A 716 -3.87 29.59 -31.34
C TYR A 716 -3.37 28.23 -31.85
N TYR A 717 -2.07 27.93 -31.72
CA TYR A 717 -1.49 26.69 -32.24
C TYR A 717 -1.75 25.48 -31.34
N ALA A 718 -1.87 25.67 -30.02
CA ALA A 718 -2.34 24.65 -29.09
C ALA A 718 -3.85 24.35 -29.26
N GLY A 719 -4.57 25.12 -30.10
CA GLY A 719 -5.99 24.93 -30.37
C GLY A 719 -6.92 25.32 -29.22
N LEU A 720 -6.38 26.02 -28.21
CA LEU A 720 -7.07 26.43 -26.98
C LEU A 720 -8.08 27.54 -27.23
N MET A 721 -7.68 28.55 -27.99
CA MET A 721 -8.53 29.70 -28.33
C MET A 721 -8.89 29.69 -29.81
N ARG A 722 -10.17 29.51 -30.09
CA ARG A 722 -10.73 29.63 -31.43
C ARG A 722 -11.46 30.95 -31.59
N GLY A 723 -11.18 31.60 -32.71
CA GLY A 723 -11.83 32.82 -33.12
C GLY A 723 -13.19 32.60 -33.78
N ASN A 724 -13.90 33.69 -34.09
CA ASN A 724 -15.11 33.65 -34.91
C ASN A 724 -14.81 34.28 -36.27
N GLN A 725 -15.24 33.66 -37.38
CA GLN A 725 -15.05 34.17 -38.75
C GLN A 725 -13.59 34.60 -39.09
N GLY A 726 -12.60 33.93 -38.51
CA GLY A 726 -11.18 34.27 -38.71
C GLY A 726 -10.68 35.47 -37.89
N MET A 727 -11.37 35.85 -36.81
CA MET A 727 -10.93 36.87 -35.83
C MET A 727 -10.74 36.25 -34.44
N LEU A 728 -9.65 36.56 -33.75
CA LEU A 728 -9.37 36.09 -32.37
C LEU A 728 -9.92 37.00 -31.26
N MET A 729 -10.27 38.24 -31.62
CA MET A 729 -10.88 39.25 -30.75
C MET A 729 -10.05 39.51 -29.48
N PRO A 730 -8.80 39.99 -29.60
CA PRO A 730 -7.87 40.09 -28.46
C PRO A 730 -8.39 40.98 -27.32
N THR A 731 -9.10 42.07 -27.64
CA THR A 731 -9.71 42.97 -26.65
C THR A 731 -11.11 42.53 -26.20
N GLY A 732 -11.62 41.41 -26.71
CA GLY A 732 -12.90 40.85 -26.29
C GLY A 732 -12.83 40.27 -24.87
N GLU A 733 -14.00 39.97 -24.31
CA GLU A 733 -14.15 39.43 -22.95
C GLU A 733 -14.78 38.03 -23.02
N LEU A 734 -14.20 37.05 -22.33
CA LEU A 734 -14.79 35.71 -22.24
C LEU A 734 -16.01 35.68 -21.33
N SER A 735 -17.04 34.95 -21.75
CA SER A 735 -18.04 34.45 -20.81
C SER A 735 -17.48 33.25 -20.02
N ARG A 736 -18.11 32.95 -18.88
CA ARG A 736 -17.80 31.75 -18.09
C ARG A 736 -17.92 30.46 -18.90
N ALA A 737 -18.88 30.37 -19.81
CA ALA A 737 -19.03 29.24 -20.73
C ALA A 737 -17.84 29.11 -21.70
N GLU A 738 -17.38 30.21 -22.28
CA GLU A 738 -16.20 30.21 -23.17
C GLU A 738 -14.92 29.88 -22.40
N PHE A 739 -14.84 30.29 -21.14
CA PHE A 739 -13.71 30.00 -20.28
C PHE A 739 -13.68 28.55 -19.79
N ALA A 740 -14.83 27.96 -19.45
CA ALA A 740 -14.92 26.52 -19.18
C ALA A 740 -14.47 25.68 -20.38
N GLN A 741 -14.84 26.10 -21.60
CA GLN A 741 -14.37 25.44 -22.82
C GLN A 741 -12.87 25.60 -23.01
N LEU A 742 -12.29 26.76 -22.68
CA LEU A 742 -10.85 26.97 -22.70
C LEU A 742 -10.14 26.03 -21.73
N LEU A 743 -10.63 25.92 -20.49
CA LEU A 743 -10.09 25.04 -19.45
C LEU A 743 -10.08 23.58 -19.90
N MET A 744 -11.22 23.08 -20.40
CA MET A 744 -11.33 21.70 -20.89
C MET A 744 -10.38 21.44 -22.08
N ASN A 745 -10.21 22.40 -22.99
CA ASN A 745 -9.26 22.26 -24.09
C ASN A 745 -7.80 22.27 -23.59
N PHE A 746 -7.52 23.08 -22.56
CA PHE A 746 -6.18 23.21 -21.99
C PHE A 746 -5.76 21.92 -21.29
N ASP A 747 -6.62 21.34 -20.47
CA ASP A 747 -6.35 20.06 -19.82
C ASP A 747 -6.09 18.94 -20.83
N GLN A 748 -6.93 18.84 -21.87
CA GLN A 748 -6.71 17.90 -22.96
C GLN A 748 -5.37 18.11 -23.68
N PHE A 749 -4.99 19.36 -23.91
CA PHE A 749 -3.69 19.68 -24.51
C PHE A 749 -2.54 19.24 -23.58
N MET A 750 -2.60 19.57 -22.29
CA MET A 750 -1.57 19.18 -21.31
C MET A 750 -1.40 17.66 -21.22
N ALA A 751 -2.51 16.91 -21.23
CA ALA A 751 -2.46 15.44 -21.22
C ALA A 751 -1.74 14.85 -22.44
N THR A 752 -1.88 15.46 -23.63
CA THR A 752 -1.15 14.98 -24.83
C THR A 752 0.36 15.22 -24.77
N GLN A 753 0.80 16.22 -24.01
CA GLN A 753 2.23 16.52 -23.85
C GLN A 753 2.91 15.58 -22.85
N GLN A 754 2.16 15.04 -21.88
CA GLN A 754 2.68 14.04 -20.93
C GLN A 754 2.89 12.66 -21.58
N THR A 755 2.06 12.28 -22.55
CA THR A 755 2.24 11.01 -23.29
C THR A 755 3.44 11.00 -24.24
N ASP A 756 3.82 12.16 -24.78
CA ASP A 756 4.96 12.29 -25.70
C ASP A 756 6.30 12.47 -24.95
N ALA A 757 6.29 12.82 -23.67
CA ALA A 757 7.49 12.83 -22.81
C ALA A 757 7.82 11.44 -22.22
N ALA A 758 6.88 10.49 -22.30
CA ALA A 758 7.00 9.11 -21.84
C ALA A 758 7.27 8.10 -22.99
N ALA A 759 7.47 8.59 -24.22
CA ALA A 759 7.84 7.82 -25.42
C ALA A 759 9.20 8.29 -25.97
#